data_AF-A0A9D9CL85-F1
#
_entry.id   AF-A0A9D9CL85-F1
#
_cell.length_a   1.000
_cell.length_b   1.000
_cell.length_c   1.000
_cell.angle_alpha   90.00
_cell.angle_beta   90.00
_cell.angle_gamma   90.00
#
_symmetry.space_group_name_H-M   'P 1'
#
loop_
_entity.id
_entity.type
_entity.pdbx_description
1 polymer ?
#
loop_
_entity_poly.entity_id
_entity_poly.type
_entity_poly.pdbx_seq_one_letter_code
_entity_poly.pdbx_strand_id
1 'polypeptide(L)'
;MEKNLVIVESPSKANTIGKYLGKDYKVMSSFGHIRDLDEKGSGIGIDFTNDYKPRYVVSADKKKLVNELKNAAKQAEVVWLASDEDREGEAIAWHLFDELGLDSQKAKRIVFHEITKEAILHAVENPRDIDLNLVDAQQARRVLDRIVGFELSPILWKKIKPALSAGRVQSVAVRLIVEREREIQQFTPEAAYRVTALFNGIDAKGMPVELKAELNHRFAHKEEAVAFLEQCKQSEFRISNITKRPAQKSPAAPFTTSTLQQEAARKLGFSVSQTMRVAQQLYEAGKITYMRTDSVHLSSLAINSCKQEITAMAGSEYVNSRQFATKTKGAQEAHEAIRPTYISHHHIDGTAQEKRLYDLIWKRTIASQMSNAQLEKTTISINIENSPYQFEANGEVITFDGFLKVYMEGTDDEIEQSNDDLLPHMLVDSQLNAQQVIAQERFTQGPFRYTDASLVKKMEELGIGRPSTYAPTISTIQNRGYIEMGDKTGEQRNYTQLTLKNGKITSATKTEKYGNEKGKFLPTDIGIVVNDFLTQYFPDILNYNFTAEVEKQFDAIAEGEEQWIGVIDNFYKKFHPTVTKTLENSEKKVGERILGIDPISKKQISVKIGRYGLIAQIGLANDEEKPIFAPLKRNQSLETITLEEALELFKLPRTLGEYEEAEIAVATGRFGPYLKHAGKYYSLSSTDDPLSISIERAIEIINAKRQEELNKIIHTFGDIQVLNGRYGPYITCNGINYKIPKGQDAQALTEDQCKEIMNSQPAAKKKPFRRGSKK
;
A
#
# COMPACT_ATOMS: atom_id res chain seq x y z
N MET A 1 -48.40 10.99 1.67
CA MET A 1 -47.50 9.94 2.16
C MET A 1 -46.59 9.57 1.00
N GLU A 2 -45.30 9.40 1.25
CA GLU A 2 -44.33 8.97 0.24
C GLU A 2 -44.73 7.56 -0.24
N LYS A 3 -45.03 7.41 -1.54
CA LYS A 3 -45.53 6.14 -2.10
C LYS A 3 -44.41 5.13 -2.36
N ASN A 4 -43.18 5.62 -2.54
CA ASN A 4 -42.05 4.80 -2.93
C ASN A 4 -40.97 4.84 -1.83
N LEU A 5 -40.35 3.70 -1.54
CA LEU A 5 -39.15 3.60 -0.72
C LEU A 5 -37.97 3.20 -1.60
N VAL A 6 -36.88 3.97 -1.59
CA VAL A 6 -35.62 3.63 -2.24
C VAL A 6 -34.59 3.30 -1.16
N ILE A 7 -33.90 2.18 -1.29
CA ILE A 7 -32.84 1.76 -0.35
C ILE A 7 -31.50 1.72 -1.09
N VAL A 8 -30.53 2.44 -0.55
CA VAL A 8 -29.15 2.55 -1.07
C VAL A 8 -28.13 2.23 0.03
N GLU A 9 -26.85 2.08 -0.29
CA GLU A 9 -25.84 1.66 0.70
C GLU A 9 -25.38 2.77 1.61
N SER A 10 -25.33 4.02 1.15
CA SER A 10 -24.72 5.11 1.92
C SER A 10 -25.64 6.33 2.06
N PRO A 11 -25.51 7.09 3.16
CA PRO A 11 -26.31 8.30 3.37
C PRO A 11 -26.05 9.39 2.32
N SER A 12 -24.83 9.49 1.81
CA SER A 12 -24.47 10.46 0.77
C SER A 12 -25.24 10.16 -0.52
N LYS A 13 -25.22 8.89 -0.94
CA LYS A 13 -25.97 8.38 -2.09
C LYS A 13 -27.48 8.64 -1.93
N ALA A 14 -28.01 8.41 -0.71
CA ALA A 14 -29.41 8.63 -0.40
C ALA A 14 -29.81 10.11 -0.59
N ASN A 15 -28.97 11.03 -0.09
CA ASN A 15 -29.19 12.47 -0.23
C ASN A 15 -29.12 12.93 -1.69
N THR A 16 -28.18 12.40 -2.49
CA THR A 16 -28.03 12.75 -3.91
C THR A 16 -29.22 12.26 -4.72
N ILE A 17 -29.60 10.98 -4.59
CA ILE A 17 -30.71 10.37 -5.33
C ILE A 17 -32.06 11.00 -4.92
N GLY A 18 -32.25 11.30 -3.63
CA GLY A 18 -33.46 11.97 -3.13
C GLY A 18 -33.70 13.34 -3.79
N LYS A 19 -32.63 14.08 -4.15
CA LYS A 19 -32.75 15.34 -4.89
C LYS A 19 -33.26 15.16 -6.32
N TYR A 20 -32.99 14.02 -6.95
CA TYR A 20 -33.38 13.74 -8.33
C TYR A 20 -34.79 13.18 -8.46
N LEU A 21 -35.18 12.29 -7.54
CA LEU A 21 -36.48 11.61 -7.57
C LEU A 21 -37.65 12.46 -7.01
N GLY A 22 -37.36 13.45 -6.17
CA GLY A 22 -38.37 14.37 -5.64
C GLY A 22 -39.18 13.81 -4.47
N LYS A 23 -40.33 14.44 -4.17
CA LYS A 23 -41.08 14.24 -2.91
C LYS A 23 -41.88 12.94 -2.83
N ASP A 24 -42.06 12.22 -3.93
CA ASP A 24 -42.83 10.97 -3.96
C ASP A 24 -42.00 9.76 -3.50
N TYR A 25 -40.68 9.95 -3.29
CA TYR A 25 -39.72 8.92 -2.93
C TYR A 25 -39.09 9.21 -1.57
N LYS A 26 -39.23 8.25 -0.65
CA LYS A 26 -38.43 8.18 0.57
C LYS A 26 -37.13 7.46 0.27
N VAL A 27 -35.99 8.11 0.43
CA VAL A 27 -34.68 7.46 0.20
C VAL A 27 -33.99 7.18 1.53
N MET A 28 -33.67 5.91 1.80
CA MET A 28 -33.04 5.44 3.03
C MET A 28 -31.73 4.71 2.75
N SER A 29 -30.82 4.70 3.73
CA SER A 29 -29.53 4.01 3.62
C SER A 29 -29.48 2.73 4.47
N SER A 30 -28.95 1.65 3.91
CA SER A 30 -28.65 0.40 4.62
C SER A 30 -27.31 0.43 5.39
N PHE A 31 -26.48 1.46 5.14
CA PHE A 31 -25.11 1.56 5.64
C PHE A 31 -24.27 0.33 5.25
N GLY A 32 -24.38 -0.11 4.00
CA GLY A 32 -23.75 -1.32 3.45
C GLY A 32 -24.52 -2.60 3.75
N HIS A 33 -23.81 -3.70 4.01
CA HIS A 33 -24.39 -4.97 4.40
C HIS A 33 -25.17 -4.88 5.72
N ILE A 34 -26.34 -5.53 5.74
CA ILE A 34 -27.20 -5.65 6.94
C ILE A 34 -27.07 -7.01 7.62
N ARG A 35 -26.50 -8.00 6.93
CA ARG A 35 -26.27 -9.35 7.40
C ARG A 35 -24.83 -9.76 7.14
N ASP A 36 -24.34 -10.69 7.95
CA ASP A 36 -23.10 -11.41 7.69
C ASP A 36 -23.23 -12.86 8.17
N LEU A 37 -22.28 -13.72 7.80
CA LEU A 37 -22.21 -15.09 8.27
C LEU A 37 -22.09 -15.14 9.78
N ASP A 38 -22.87 -16.02 10.41
CA ASP A 38 -22.88 -16.16 11.85
C ASP A 38 -21.51 -16.54 12.41
N GLU A 39 -21.06 -15.79 13.41
CA GLU A 39 -19.81 -15.99 14.13
C GLU A 39 -20.04 -16.52 15.55
N LYS A 40 -21.31 -16.75 15.96
CA LYS A 40 -21.65 -17.21 17.31
C LYS A 40 -21.49 -18.72 17.46
N GLY A 41 -20.82 -19.11 18.54
CA GLY A 41 -20.42 -20.50 18.80
C GLY A 41 -19.16 -20.88 18.01
N SER A 42 -18.64 -22.09 18.21
CA SER A 42 -17.48 -22.62 17.46
C SER A 42 -17.76 -22.90 15.97
N GLY A 43 -18.85 -22.34 15.41
CA GLY A 43 -19.33 -22.64 14.07
C GLY A 43 -18.77 -21.68 13.03
N ILE A 44 -18.39 -22.22 11.87
CA ILE A 44 -17.91 -21.48 10.69
C ILE A 44 -19.02 -20.67 10.00
N GLY A 45 -20.28 -20.91 10.32
CA GLY A 45 -21.44 -20.27 9.68
C GLY A 45 -21.79 -20.84 8.30
N ILE A 46 -21.27 -22.02 7.97
CA ILE A 46 -21.45 -22.75 6.71
C ILE A 46 -21.89 -24.17 7.07
N ASP A 47 -22.96 -24.65 6.44
CA ASP A 47 -23.44 -26.03 6.59
C ASP A 47 -22.84 -26.95 5.52
N PHE A 48 -21.77 -27.66 5.86
CA PHE A 48 -21.10 -28.61 4.96
C PHE A 48 -21.95 -29.83 4.58
N THR A 49 -23.05 -30.09 5.30
CA THR A 49 -23.92 -31.25 5.04
C THR A 49 -25.12 -30.91 4.15
N ASN A 50 -25.35 -29.62 3.92
CA ASN A 50 -26.48 -29.11 3.17
C ASN A 50 -25.99 -28.11 2.12
N ASP A 51 -25.21 -28.61 1.16
CA ASP A 51 -24.72 -27.86 0.00
C ASP A 51 -24.01 -26.54 0.35
N TYR A 52 -23.21 -26.54 1.42
CA TYR A 52 -22.44 -25.37 1.89
C TYR A 52 -23.32 -24.16 2.22
N LYS A 53 -24.59 -24.38 2.57
CA LYS A 53 -25.56 -23.30 2.81
C LYS A 53 -25.05 -22.32 3.88
N PRO A 54 -24.89 -21.03 3.56
CA PRO A 54 -24.44 -20.02 4.51
C PRO A 54 -25.55 -19.67 5.52
N ARG A 55 -25.19 -19.58 6.80
CA ARG A 55 -26.07 -19.08 7.85
C ARG A 55 -25.84 -17.60 8.08
N TYR A 56 -26.62 -16.77 7.38
CA TYR A 56 -26.61 -15.32 7.57
C TYR A 56 -27.42 -14.88 8.80
N VAL A 57 -26.88 -13.91 9.53
CA VAL A 57 -27.55 -13.26 10.66
C VAL A 57 -27.45 -11.75 10.55
N VAL A 58 -28.48 -11.04 11.02
CA VAL A 58 -28.45 -9.58 11.10
C VAL A 58 -27.35 -9.14 12.07
N SER A 59 -26.43 -8.31 11.58
CA SER A 59 -25.33 -7.77 12.37
C SER A 59 -25.85 -7.02 13.60
N ALA A 60 -25.18 -7.18 14.74
CA ALA A 60 -25.71 -6.70 16.03
C ALA A 60 -25.97 -5.19 16.04
N ASP A 61 -25.14 -4.41 15.36
CA ASP A 61 -25.24 -2.96 15.18
C ASP A 61 -26.33 -2.54 14.18
N LYS A 62 -26.78 -3.45 13.31
CA LYS A 62 -27.76 -3.17 12.24
C LYS A 62 -29.20 -3.49 12.60
N LYS A 63 -29.46 -4.18 13.71
CA LYS A 63 -30.82 -4.61 14.12
C LYS A 63 -31.84 -3.46 14.17
N LYS A 64 -31.44 -2.31 14.74
CA LYS A 64 -32.32 -1.13 14.82
C LYS A 64 -32.67 -0.61 13.43
N LEU A 65 -31.66 -0.49 12.57
CA LEU A 65 -31.83 -0.05 11.18
C LEU A 65 -32.72 -0.98 10.38
N VAL A 66 -32.54 -2.30 10.50
CA VAL A 66 -33.38 -3.29 9.81
C VAL A 66 -34.84 -3.14 10.23
N ASN A 67 -35.13 -2.89 11.51
CA ASN A 67 -36.50 -2.64 11.96
C ASN A 67 -37.08 -1.34 11.37
N GLU A 68 -36.27 -0.28 11.26
CA GLU A 68 -36.68 0.97 10.61
C GLU A 68 -36.98 0.77 9.11
N LEU A 69 -36.12 0.01 8.40
CA LEU A 69 -36.33 -0.35 6.99
C LEU A 69 -37.56 -1.23 6.80
N LYS A 70 -37.80 -2.22 7.67
CA LYS A 70 -39.02 -3.07 7.65
C LYS A 70 -40.28 -2.23 7.79
N ASN A 71 -40.27 -1.26 8.70
CA ASN A 71 -41.42 -0.37 8.91
C ASN A 71 -41.66 0.54 7.71
N ALA A 72 -40.60 1.10 7.13
CA ALA A 72 -40.70 1.92 5.92
C ALA A 72 -41.20 1.10 4.71
N ALA A 73 -40.68 -0.11 4.52
CA ALA A 73 -41.07 -0.99 3.42
C ALA A 73 -42.56 -1.38 3.48
N LYS A 74 -43.10 -1.61 4.69
CA LYS A 74 -44.53 -1.89 4.88
C LYS A 74 -45.45 -0.71 4.52
N GLN A 75 -44.94 0.52 4.61
CA GLN A 75 -45.70 1.74 4.32
C GLN A 75 -45.63 2.14 2.84
N ALA A 76 -44.66 1.62 2.09
CA ALA A 76 -44.46 1.94 0.69
C ALA A 76 -45.34 1.06 -0.22
N GLU A 77 -45.80 1.63 -1.33
CA GLU A 77 -46.45 0.89 -2.42
C GLU A 77 -45.42 0.07 -3.20
N VAL A 78 -44.23 0.65 -3.46
CA VAL A 78 -43.10 0.03 -4.18
C VAL A 78 -41.80 0.26 -3.42
N VAL A 79 -40.95 -0.77 -3.35
CA VAL A 79 -39.60 -0.72 -2.76
C VAL A 79 -38.55 -0.88 -3.86
N TRP A 80 -37.69 0.11 -4.01
CA TRP A 80 -36.63 0.18 -5.01
C TRP A 80 -35.28 -0.14 -4.34
N LEU A 81 -34.64 -1.21 -4.78
CA LEU A 81 -33.29 -1.62 -4.35
C LEU A 81 -32.28 -0.99 -5.32
N ALA A 82 -31.52 -0.02 -4.84
CA ALA A 82 -30.68 0.86 -5.64
C ALA A 82 -29.19 0.76 -5.24
N SER A 83 -28.75 -0.47 -4.97
CA SER A 83 -27.34 -0.75 -4.68
C SER A 83 -26.45 -0.63 -5.94
N ASP A 84 -25.14 -0.58 -5.74
CA ASP A 84 -24.10 -0.58 -6.76
C ASP A 84 -24.26 -1.80 -7.69
N GLU A 85 -23.76 -1.69 -8.92
CA GLU A 85 -23.90 -2.70 -9.96
C GLU A 85 -22.75 -3.70 -9.97
N ASP A 86 -22.23 -4.05 -8.80
CA ASP A 86 -21.27 -5.16 -8.67
C ASP A 86 -21.89 -6.33 -7.91
N ARG A 87 -21.16 -7.46 -7.85
CA ARG A 87 -21.57 -8.65 -7.10
C ARG A 87 -21.90 -8.34 -5.64
N GLU A 88 -21.18 -7.39 -5.04
CA GLU A 88 -21.37 -6.99 -3.65
C GLU A 88 -22.69 -6.23 -3.48
N GLY A 89 -22.98 -5.28 -4.37
CA GLY A 89 -24.24 -4.53 -4.40
C GLY A 89 -25.44 -5.42 -4.71
N GLU A 90 -25.29 -6.42 -5.58
CA GLU A 90 -26.35 -7.40 -5.86
C GLU A 90 -26.64 -8.28 -4.64
N ALA A 91 -25.61 -8.74 -3.92
CA ALA A 91 -25.77 -9.47 -2.66
C ALA A 91 -26.42 -8.60 -1.57
N ILE A 92 -26.11 -7.30 -1.50
CA ILE A 92 -26.80 -6.36 -0.59
C ILE A 92 -28.29 -6.25 -0.94
N ALA A 93 -28.63 -6.10 -2.23
CA ALA A 93 -30.02 -6.07 -2.67
C ALA A 93 -30.76 -7.36 -2.30
N TRP A 94 -30.14 -8.51 -2.54
CA TRP A 94 -30.69 -9.82 -2.15
C TRP A 94 -30.87 -9.95 -0.63
N HIS A 95 -29.88 -9.51 0.16
CA HIS A 95 -29.99 -9.53 1.61
C HIS A 95 -31.12 -8.62 2.13
N LEU A 96 -31.29 -7.44 1.54
CA LEU A 96 -32.40 -6.53 1.86
C LEU A 96 -33.74 -7.15 1.47
N PHE A 97 -33.84 -7.73 0.28
CA PHE A 97 -35.06 -8.38 -0.19
C PHE A 97 -35.54 -9.46 0.79
N ASP A 98 -34.65 -10.38 1.13
CA ASP A 98 -34.93 -11.52 2.00
C ASP A 98 -35.15 -11.09 3.47
N GLU A 99 -34.24 -10.29 4.04
CA GLU A 99 -34.35 -9.91 5.46
C GLU A 99 -35.56 -9.01 5.74
N LEU A 100 -35.93 -8.13 4.80
CA LEU A 100 -37.10 -7.25 4.96
C LEU A 100 -38.42 -7.96 4.63
N GLY A 101 -38.36 -9.17 4.05
CA GLY A 101 -39.54 -9.95 3.63
C GLY A 101 -40.31 -9.24 2.51
N LEU A 102 -39.60 -8.72 1.52
CA LEU A 102 -40.21 -8.00 0.41
C LEU A 102 -40.97 -8.94 -0.53
N ASP A 103 -42.06 -8.42 -1.09
CA ASP A 103 -42.83 -9.09 -2.14
C ASP A 103 -42.17 -8.83 -3.50
N SER A 104 -41.94 -9.87 -4.30
CA SER A 104 -41.33 -9.76 -5.64
C SER A 104 -42.14 -8.89 -6.60
N GLN A 105 -43.46 -8.74 -6.39
CA GLN A 105 -44.28 -7.85 -7.22
C GLN A 105 -44.07 -6.37 -6.87
N LYS A 106 -43.65 -6.07 -5.64
CA LYS A 106 -43.49 -4.69 -5.12
C LYS A 106 -42.04 -4.27 -4.99
N ALA A 107 -41.10 -5.20 -5.06
CA ALA A 107 -39.68 -4.90 -5.07
C ALA A 107 -39.18 -4.72 -6.51
N LYS A 108 -38.37 -3.70 -6.75
CA LYS A 108 -37.75 -3.40 -8.05
C LYS A 108 -36.25 -3.18 -7.85
N ARG A 109 -35.40 -3.78 -8.68
CA ARG A 109 -33.95 -3.55 -8.68
C ARG A 109 -33.61 -2.53 -9.78
N ILE A 110 -32.92 -1.45 -9.40
CA ILE A 110 -32.47 -0.42 -10.35
C ILE A 110 -30.95 -0.31 -10.30
N VAL A 111 -30.30 -0.20 -11.46
CA VAL A 111 -28.84 -0.13 -11.59
C VAL A 111 -28.42 1.13 -12.34
N PHE A 112 -27.22 1.64 -12.04
CA PHE A 112 -26.67 2.83 -12.67
C PHE A 112 -25.16 2.91 -12.43
N HIS A 113 -24.41 3.28 -13.48
CA HIS A 113 -22.95 3.47 -13.42
C HIS A 113 -22.53 4.90 -13.05
N GLU A 114 -23.47 5.85 -13.01
CA GLU A 114 -23.26 7.22 -12.57
C GLU A 114 -24.51 7.78 -11.88
N ILE A 115 -24.31 8.73 -10.96
CA ILE A 115 -25.40 9.34 -10.18
C ILE A 115 -25.74 10.71 -10.78
N THR A 116 -26.33 10.69 -11.97
CA THR A 116 -26.88 11.87 -12.66
C THR A 116 -28.41 11.82 -12.64
N LYS A 117 -29.06 12.98 -12.81
CA LYS A 117 -30.53 13.03 -12.83
C LYS A 117 -31.12 12.12 -13.92
N GLU A 118 -30.53 12.16 -15.11
CA GLU A 118 -30.98 11.37 -16.26
C GLU A 118 -30.78 9.87 -16.04
N ALA A 119 -29.60 9.45 -15.58
CA ALA A 119 -29.33 8.04 -15.30
C ALA A 119 -30.26 7.46 -14.23
N ILE A 120 -30.52 8.21 -13.16
CA ILE A 120 -31.41 7.76 -12.07
C ILE A 120 -32.86 7.65 -12.54
N LEU A 121 -33.37 8.62 -13.32
CA LEU A 121 -34.72 8.56 -13.86
C LEU A 121 -34.88 7.38 -14.84
N HIS A 122 -33.90 7.20 -15.74
CA HIS A 122 -33.88 6.07 -16.67
C HIS A 122 -33.84 4.71 -15.94
N ALA A 123 -33.08 4.61 -14.85
CA ALA A 123 -33.00 3.38 -14.06
C ALA A 123 -34.34 3.05 -13.36
N VAL A 124 -35.10 4.07 -12.93
CA VAL A 124 -36.44 3.90 -12.36
C VAL A 124 -37.47 3.51 -13.43
N GLU A 125 -37.32 4.01 -14.65
CA GLU A 125 -38.18 3.64 -15.79
C GLU A 125 -37.92 2.21 -16.28
N ASN A 126 -36.70 1.70 -16.08
CA ASN A 126 -36.26 0.38 -16.57
C ASN A 126 -35.73 -0.51 -15.43
N PRO A 127 -36.57 -0.87 -14.44
CA PRO A 127 -36.14 -1.78 -13.38
C PRO A 127 -35.94 -3.19 -13.92
N ARG A 128 -35.02 -3.93 -13.29
CA ARG A 128 -34.81 -5.36 -13.50
C ARG A 128 -35.13 -6.16 -12.25
N ASP A 129 -35.04 -7.47 -12.36
CA ASP A 129 -35.05 -8.38 -11.21
C ASP A 129 -33.65 -8.50 -10.61
N ILE A 130 -33.56 -9.04 -9.40
CA ILE A 130 -32.28 -9.38 -8.76
C ILE A 130 -31.64 -10.51 -9.54
N ASP A 131 -30.39 -10.32 -9.93
CA ASP A 131 -29.61 -11.32 -10.64
C ASP A 131 -29.03 -12.33 -9.64
N LEU A 132 -29.62 -13.54 -9.63
CA LEU A 132 -29.23 -14.60 -8.72
C LEU A 132 -27.84 -15.18 -9.04
N ASN A 133 -27.38 -15.10 -10.29
CA ASN A 133 -26.04 -15.58 -10.65
C ASN A 133 -24.96 -14.67 -10.04
N LEU A 134 -25.17 -13.35 -10.08
CA LEU A 134 -24.29 -12.39 -9.40
C LEU A 134 -24.29 -12.57 -7.88
N VAL A 135 -25.46 -12.86 -7.29
CA VAL A 135 -25.59 -13.20 -5.86
C VAL A 135 -24.81 -14.48 -5.55
N ASP A 136 -24.99 -15.54 -6.33
CA ASP A 136 -24.32 -16.82 -6.16
C ASP A 136 -22.80 -16.70 -6.29
N ALA A 137 -22.30 -15.88 -7.23
CA ALA A 137 -20.88 -15.59 -7.35
C ALA A 137 -20.32 -14.89 -6.10
N GLN A 138 -21.08 -13.96 -5.51
CA GLN A 138 -20.70 -13.32 -4.26
C GLN A 138 -20.73 -14.31 -3.08
N GLN A 139 -21.75 -15.17 -3.01
CA GLN A 139 -21.85 -16.21 -1.99
C GLN A 139 -20.70 -17.20 -2.09
N ALA A 140 -20.38 -17.68 -3.30
CA ALA A 140 -19.25 -18.56 -3.57
C ALA A 140 -17.95 -17.96 -3.03
N ARG A 141 -17.67 -16.69 -3.37
CA ARG A 141 -16.52 -15.96 -2.87
C ARG A 141 -16.51 -15.90 -1.34
N ARG A 142 -17.63 -15.50 -0.74
CA ARG A 142 -17.76 -15.33 0.72
C ARG A 142 -17.56 -16.65 1.47
N VAL A 143 -18.15 -17.74 0.97
CA VAL A 143 -18.07 -19.10 1.53
C VAL A 143 -16.66 -19.65 1.39
N LEU A 144 -16.04 -19.57 0.20
CA LEU A 144 -14.67 -20.04 -0.03
C LEU A 144 -13.67 -19.30 0.87
N ASP A 145 -13.73 -17.97 0.90
CA ASP A 145 -12.81 -17.17 1.70
C ASP A 145 -13.01 -17.45 3.21
N ARG A 146 -14.25 -17.73 3.64
CA ARG A 146 -14.56 -18.16 5.02
C ARG A 146 -13.97 -19.53 5.34
N ILE A 147 -14.07 -20.52 4.44
CA ILE A 147 -13.46 -21.84 4.58
C ILE A 147 -11.95 -21.72 4.75
N VAL A 148 -11.27 -21.04 3.82
CA VAL A 148 -9.81 -20.85 3.88
C VAL A 148 -9.40 -20.16 5.17
N GLY A 149 -10.08 -19.06 5.52
CA GLY A 149 -9.76 -18.29 6.71
C GLY A 149 -9.94 -19.08 8.01
N PHE A 150 -11.05 -19.81 8.13
CA PHE A 150 -11.39 -20.54 9.35
C PHE A 150 -10.56 -21.82 9.53
N GLU A 151 -10.17 -22.49 8.45
CA GLU A 151 -9.36 -23.70 8.54
C GLU A 151 -7.86 -23.40 8.69
N LEU A 152 -7.32 -22.36 8.03
CA LEU A 152 -5.89 -22.05 8.11
C LEU A 152 -5.51 -21.23 9.34
N SER A 153 -6.35 -20.29 9.79
CA SER A 153 -5.97 -19.39 10.89
C SER A 153 -5.67 -20.13 12.21
N PRO A 154 -6.45 -21.14 12.65
CA PRO A 154 -6.12 -21.94 13.82
C PRO A 154 -4.78 -22.70 13.71
N ILE A 155 -4.41 -23.12 12.51
CA ILE A 155 -3.09 -23.74 12.25
C ILE A 155 -2.00 -22.73 12.53
N LEU A 156 -2.10 -21.52 11.95
CA LEU A 156 -1.13 -20.45 12.20
C LEU A 156 -1.07 -20.06 13.69
N TRP A 157 -2.20 -20.08 14.39
CA TRP A 157 -2.24 -19.79 15.83
C TRP A 157 -1.50 -20.82 16.66
N LYS A 158 -1.68 -22.10 16.31
CA LYS A 158 -1.05 -23.23 17.01
C LYS A 158 0.45 -23.33 16.69
N LYS A 159 0.85 -22.97 15.47
CA LYS A 159 2.20 -23.25 14.93
C LYS A 159 3.14 -22.05 14.97
N ILE A 160 2.62 -20.83 14.88
CA ILE A 160 3.41 -19.60 14.78
C ILE A 160 3.03 -18.62 15.91
N LYS A 161 1.85 -18.02 15.84
CA LYS A 161 1.41 -17.00 16.81
C LYS A 161 -0.11 -16.81 16.81
N PRO A 162 -0.76 -16.61 17.96
CA PRO A 162 -2.19 -16.31 18.02
C PRO A 162 -2.57 -15.03 17.26
N ALA A 163 -3.79 -15.00 16.74
CA ALA A 163 -4.41 -13.89 16.02
C ALA A 163 -3.80 -13.55 14.63
N LEU A 164 -3.02 -14.46 14.06
CA LEU A 164 -2.65 -14.45 12.64
C LEU A 164 -3.85 -14.84 11.77
N SER A 165 -3.84 -14.46 10.49
CA SER A 165 -4.89 -14.85 9.55
C SER A 165 -4.30 -15.23 8.20
N ALA A 166 -4.83 -16.28 7.60
CA ALA A 166 -4.54 -16.65 6.22
C ALA A 166 -5.79 -16.47 5.36
N GLY A 167 -5.59 -16.25 4.08
CA GLY A 167 -6.67 -16.11 3.11
C GLY A 167 -6.08 -16.12 1.71
N ARG A 168 -6.85 -16.63 0.75
CA ARG A 168 -6.38 -16.91 -0.61
C ARG A 168 -5.63 -15.72 -1.23
N VAL A 169 -6.28 -14.55 -1.32
CA VAL A 169 -5.67 -13.36 -1.94
C VAL A 169 -4.60 -12.71 -1.05
N GLN A 170 -4.85 -12.61 0.27
CA GLN A 170 -3.91 -11.95 1.20
C GLN A 170 -2.57 -12.68 1.31
N SER A 171 -2.59 -14.02 1.40
CA SER A 171 -1.39 -14.82 1.56
C SER A 171 -0.53 -14.76 0.30
N VAL A 172 -1.16 -14.73 -0.88
CA VAL A 172 -0.49 -14.58 -2.17
C VAL A 172 0.11 -13.17 -2.34
N ALA A 173 -0.56 -12.12 -1.88
CA ALA A 173 0.01 -10.77 -1.89
C ALA A 173 1.23 -10.63 -0.97
N VAL A 174 1.22 -11.28 0.21
CA VAL A 174 2.41 -11.37 1.08
C VAL A 174 3.55 -12.12 0.37
N ARG A 175 3.23 -13.23 -0.31
CA ARG A 175 4.20 -14.02 -1.08
C ARG A 175 4.94 -13.19 -2.12
N LEU A 176 4.23 -12.36 -2.91
CA LEU A 176 4.87 -11.48 -3.90
C LEU A 176 5.94 -10.59 -3.27
N ILE A 177 5.65 -10.02 -2.10
CA ILE A 177 6.57 -9.12 -1.39
C ILE A 177 7.76 -9.89 -0.81
N VAL A 178 7.52 -11.09 -0.25
CA VAL A 178 8.59 -11.96 0.29
C VAL A 178 9.50 -12.47 -0.82
N GLU A 179 8.97 -12.90 -1.96
CA GLU A 179 9.75 -13.32 -3.12
C GLU A 179 10.61 -12.16 -3.66
N ARG A 180 10.03 -10.95 -3.78
CA ARG A 180 10.80 -9.75 -4.16
C ARG A 180 11.94 -9.45 -3.19
N GLU A 181 11.69 -9.56 -1.88
CA GLU A 181 12.76 -9.34 -0.89
C GLU A 181 13.89 -10.36 -1.04
N ARG A 182 13.56 -11.62 -1.34
CA ARG A 182 14.55 -12.66 -1.62
C ARG A 182 15.33 -12.40 -2.90
N GLU A 183 14.66 -11.98 -3.97
CA GLU A 183 15.33 -11.55 -5.22
C GLU A 183 16.34 -10.43 -4.95
N ILE A 184 15.98 -9.45 -4.11
CA ILE A 184 16.87 -8.34 -3.73
C ILE A 184 18.06 -8.84 -2.92
N GLN A 185 17.84 -9.75 -1.96
CA GLN A 185 18.90 -10.30 -1.11
C GLN A 185 19.89 -11.18 -1.89
N GLN A 186 19.42 -11.88 -2.92
CA GLN A 186 20.24 -12.75 -3.76
C GLN A 186 20.93 -12.00 -4.91
N PHE A 187 20.50 -10.76 -5.20
CA PHE A 187 21.05 -9.97 -6.29
C PHE A 187 22.50 -9.55 -6.03
N THR A 188 23.40 -9.92 -6.93
CA THR A 188 24.79 -9.46 -6.92
C THR A 188 24.99 -8.44 -8.05
N PRO A 189 25.33 -7.17 -7.74
CA PRO A 189 25.56 -6.16 -8.77
C PRO A 189 26.77 -6.51 -9.64
N GLU A 190 26.62 -6.33 -10.95
CA GLU A 190 27.70 -6.46 -11.93
C GLU A 190 28.19 -5.07 -12.33
N ALA A 191 29.51 -4.88 -12.34
CA ALA A 191 30.14 -3.61 -12.70
C ALA A 191 30.47 -3.56 -14.20
N ALA A 192 30.26 -2.40 -14.81
CA ALA A 192 30.71 -2.10 -16.17
C ALA A 192 30.99 -0.59 -16.33
N TYR A 193 31.93 -0.25 -17.19
CA TYR A 193 32.29 1.13 -17.52
C TYR A 193 31.36 1.68 -18.61
N ARG A 194 30.49 2.62 -18.21
CA ARG A 194 29.72 3.45 -19.14
C ARG A 194 30.61 4.59 -19.62
N VAL A 195 30.78 4.73 -20.93
CA VAL A 195 31.62 5.77 -21.51
C VAL A 195 30.78 6.88 -22.12
N THR A 196 31.02 8.11 -21.70
CA THR A 196 30.37 9.32 -22.23
C THR A 196 31.41 10.33 -22.65
N ALA A 197 31.17 11.06 -23.73
CA ALA A 197 32.06 12.09 -24.23
C ALA A 197 31.33 13.44 -24.36
N LEU A 198 32.08 14.52 -24.11
CA LEU A 198 31.71 15.89 -24.44
C LEU A 198 32.57 16.34 -25.61
N PHE A 199 31.91 16.61 -26.74
CA PHE A 199 32.54 17.04 -27.97
C PHE A 199 32.31 18.53 -28.21
N ASN A 200 33.32 19.18 -28.75
CA ASN A 200 33.20 20.51 -29.34
C ASN A 200 33.18 20.37 -30.86
N GLY A 201 32.23 21.04 -31.49
CA GLY A 201 32.07 21.07 -32.93
C GLY A 201 31.60 22.42 -33.42
N ILE A 202 31.35 22.48 -34.72
CA ILE A 202 30.71 23.62 -35.37
C ILE A 202 29.38 23.12 -35.92
N ASP A 203 28.31 23.86 -35.64
CA ASP A 203 26.98 23.55 -36.18
C ASP A 203 26.88 23.91 -37.68
N ALA A 204 25.75 23.60 -38.29
CA ALA A 204 25.48 23.90 -39.70
C ALA A 204 25.48 25.41 -40.03
N LYS A 205 25.43 26.29 -39.02
CA LYS A 205 25.44 27.76 -39.16
C LYS A 205 26.82 28.36 -38.89
N GLY A 206 27.85 27.55 -38.62
CA GLY A 206 29.19 28.03 -38.31
C GLY A 206 29.39 28.44 -36.85
N MET A 207 28.45 28.14 -35.96
CA MET A 207 28.52 28.47 -34.53
C MET A 207 29.18 27.34 -33.74
N PRO A 208 30.04 27.66 -32.74
CA PRO A 208 30.59 26.65 -31.86
C PRO A 208 29.50 26.03 -30.98
N VAL A 209 29.49 24.71 -30.88
CA VAL A 209 28.50 23.95 -30.10
C VAL A 209 29.16 22.81 -29.33
N GLU A 210 28.54 22.48 -28.19
CA GLU A 210 28.87 21.29 -27.40
C GLU A 210 27.88 20.17 -27.71
N LEU A 211 28.40 18.95 -27.85
CA LEU A 211 27.60 17.75 -28.10
C LEU A 211 28.00 16.65 -27.10
N LYS A 212 27.04 16.23 -26.28
CA LYS A 212 27.21 15.12 -25.35
C LYS A 212 26.75 13.82 -26.01
N ALA A 213 27.56 12.77 -25.93
CA ALA A 213 27.23 11.46 -26.50
C ALA A 213 27.65 10.30 -25.59
N GLU A 214 26.98 9.16 -25.71
CA GLU A 214 27.30 7.91 -25.01
C GLU A 214 27.84 6.87 -25.99
N LEU A 215 28.84 6.11 -25.58
CA LEU A 215 29.37 5.02 -26.38
C LEU A 215 28.34 3.89 -26.46
N ASN A 216 28.15 3.30 -27.64
CA ASN A 216 27.25 2.17 -27.85
C ASN A 216 27.77 0.84 -27.25
N HIS A 217 28.78 0.89 -26.39
CA HIS A 217 29.41 -0.26 -25.76
C HIS A 217 29.77 0.04 -24.30
N ARG A 218 29.77 -1.00 -23.46
CA ARG A 218 30.15 -0.94 -22.05
C ARG A 218 31.25 -1.96 -21.80
N PHE A 219 32.35 -1.51 -21.20
CA PHE A 219 33.50 -2.37 -20.91
C PHE A 219 33.33 -3.03 -19.55
N ALA A 220 33.61 -4.33 -19.44
CA ALA A 220 33.48 -5.04 -18.17
C ALA A 220 34.63 -4.69 -17.23
N HIS A 221 35.84 -4.49 -17.79
CA HIS A 221 37.06 -4.31 -17.02
C HIS A 221 37.65 -2.90 -17.17
N LYS A 222 38.37 -2.47 -16.12
CA LYS A 222 38.99 -1.14 -16.08
C LYS A 222 40.06 -1.01 -17.16
N GLU A 223 40.81 -2.08 -17.40
CA GLU A 223 41.92 -2.15 -18.36
C GLU A 223 41.42 -1.92 -19.78
N GLU A 224 40.26 -2.49 -20.13
CA GLU A 224 39.60 -2.30 -21.44
C GLU A 224 39.14 -0.85 -21.61
N ALA A 225 38.53 -0.26 -20.57
CA ALA A 225 38.15 1.14 -20.59
C ALA A 225 39.37 2.07 -20.73
N VAL A 226 40.46 1.80 -20.01
CA VAL A 226 41.72 2.56 -20.15
C VAL A 226 42.29 2.43 -21.56
N ALA A 227 42.34 1.22 -22.12
CA ALA A 227 42.82 0.99 -23.49
C ALA A 227 41.98 1.78 -24.51
N PHE A 228 40.66 1.80 -24.34
CA PHE A 228 39.77 2.61 -25.17
C PHE A 228 40.01 4.12 -25.02
N LEU A 229 40.21 4.61 -23.79
CA LEU A 229 40.56 6.02 -23.55
C LEU A 229 41.92 6.39 -24.15
N GLU A 230 42.91 5.49 -24.15
CA GLU A 230 44.19 5.70 -24.83
C GLU A 230 44.02 5.80 -26.35
N GLN A 231 43.18 4.94 -26.93
CA GLN A 231 42.81 5.03 -28.34
C GLN A 231 42.15 6.39 -28.66
N CYS A 232 41.19 6.84 -27.84
CA CYS A 232 40.54 8.15 -28.01
C CYS A 232 41.50 9.35 -28.01
N LYS A 233 42.71 9.25 -27.44
CA LYS A 233 43.71 10.34 -27.52
C LYS A 233 44.20 10.60 -28.94
N GLN A 234 44.24 9.55 -29.75
CA GLN A 234 44.84 9.58 -31.09
C GLN A 234 43.79 9.54 -32.20
N SER A 235 42.53 9.23 -31.87
CA SER A 235 41.45 9.13 -32.85
C SER A 235 40.90 10.49 -33.27
N GLU A 236 40.61 10.64 -34.57
CA GLU A 236 39.65 11.63 -35.04
C GLU A 236 38.21 11.18 -34.77
N PHE A 237 37.34 12.15 -34.48
CA PHE A 237 35.91 11.95 -34.31
C PHE A 237 35.16 12.66 -35.43
N ARG A 238 34.27 11.95 -36.10
CA ARG A 238 33.46 12.50 -37.19
C ARG A 238 32.03 12.02 -37.09
N ILE A 239 31.10 12.91 -37.41
CA ILE A 239 29.69 12.53 -37.53
C ILE A 239 29.53 11.64 -38.75
N SER A 240 29.28 10.36 -38.54
CA SER A 240 29.11 9.38 -39.62
C SER A 240 27.68 9.35 -40.16
N ASN A 241 26.70 9.62 -39.30
CA ASN A 241 25.30 9.59 -39.67
C ASN A 241 24.44 10.49 -38.77
N ILE A 242 23.41 11.11 -39.35
CA ILE A 242 22.36 11.82 -38.63
C ILE A 242 21.04 11.24 -39.10
N THR A 243 20.40 10.45 -38.25
CA THR A 243 19.12 9.81 -38.57
C THR A 243 17.99 10.53 -37.85
N LYS A 244 17.03 11.03 -38.62
CA LYS A 244 15.76 11.58 -38.12
C LYS A 244 14.65 10.57 -38.38
N ARG A 245 13.95 10.15 -37.32
CA ARG A 245 12.81 9.24 -37.44
C ARG A 245 11.58 9.85 -36.79
N PRO A 246 10.43 9.89 -37.49
CA PRO A 246 9.18 10.22 -36.85
C PRO A 246 8.88 9.16 -35.79
N ALA A 247 8.52 9.60 -34.60
CA ALA A 247 8.04 8.78 -33.51
C ALA A 247 6.68 9.32 -33.06
N GLN A 248 5.85 8.45 -32.50
CA GLN A 248 4.58 8.86 -31.92
C GLN A 248 4.43 8.28 -30.53
N LYS A 249 3.84 9.07 -29.63
CA LYS A 249 3.35 8.60 -28.33
C LYS A 249 1.82 8.62 -28.40
N SER A 250 1.20 7.51 -28.03
CA SER A 250 -0.27 7.42 -27.93
C SER A 250 -0.71 7.67 -26.50
N PRO A 251 -1.87 8.31 -26.28
CA PRO A 251 -2.41 8.46 -24.94
C PRO A 251 -2.80 7.10 -24.39
N ALA A 252 -2.71 7.00 -23.07
CA ALA A 252 -3.15 5.83 -22.36
C ALA A 252 -4.68 5.82 -22.20
N ALA A 253 -5.23 4.62 -21.97
CA ALA A 253 -6.67 4.40 -21.87
C ALA A 253 -7.28 5.16 -20.66
N PRO A 254 -8.60 5.41 -20.68
CA PRO A 254 -9.36 5.88 -19.52
C PRO A 254 -9.10 5.03 -18.27
N PHE A 255 -9.34 5.59 -17.09
CA PHE A 255 -9.01 4.90 -15.85
C PHE A 255 -9.91 3.67 -15.61
N THR A 256 -9.26 2.57 -15.29
CA THR A 256 -9.81 1.47 -14.48
C THR A 256 -9.50 1.72 -13.00
N THR A 257 -10.02 0.88 -12.11
CA THR A 257 -9.68 0.97 -10.68
C THR A 257 -8.19 0.78 -10.42
N SER A 258 -7.56 -0.19 -11.08
CA SER A 258 -6.13 -0.48 -10.92
C SER A 258 -5.29 0.71 -11.38
N THR A 259 -5.53 1.20 -12.60
CA THR A 259 -4.76 2.31 -13.17
C THR A 259 -4.99 3.63 -12.41
N LEU A 260 -6.19 3.87 -11.88
CA LEU A 260 -6.44 5.01 -10.98
C LEU A 260 -5.65 4.90 -9.68
N GLN A 261 -5.62 3.73 -9.05
CA GLN A 261 -4.84 3.50 -7.82
C GLN A 261 -3.34 3.72 -8.07
N GLN A 262 -2.82 3.21 -9.19
CA GLN A 262 -1.43 3.39 -9.60
C GLN A 262 -1.07 4.87 -9.79
N GLU A 263 -1.82 5.59 -10.64
CA GLU A 263 -1.50 6.99 -10.96
C GLU A 263 -1.76 7.93 -9.77
N ALA A 264 -2.76 7.65 -8.92
CA ALA A 264 -2.97 8.42 -7.70
C ALA A 264 -1.82 8.22 -6.69
N ALA A 265 -1.27 7.01 -6.57
CA ALA A 265 -0.09 6.77 -5.75
C ALA A 265 1.13 7.52 -6.31
N ARG A 266 1.39 7.43 -7.62
CA ARG A 266 2.54 8.09 -8.27
C ARG A 266 2.45 9.62 -8.24
N LYS A 267 1.31 10.19 -8.66
CA LYS A 267 1.18 11.64 -8.88
C LYS A 267 0.65 12.41 -7.67
N LEU A 268 -0.17 11.76 -6.85
CA LEU A 268 -0.82 12.42 -5.71
C LEU A 268 -0.24 12.01 -4.35
N GLY A 269 0.55 10.93 -4.31
CA GLY A 269 1.05 10.34 -3.06
C GLY A 269 -0.07 9.68 -2.23
N PHE A 270 -1.18 9.30 -2.87
CA PHE A 270 -2.31 8.67 -2.18
C PHE A 270 -2.08 7.16 -2.06
N SER A 271 -2.29 6.61 -0.86
CA SER A 271 -2.38 5.15 -0.71
C SER A 271 -3.60 4.62 -1.47
N VAL A 272 -3.58 3.34 -1.86
CA VAL A 272 -4.71 2.71 -2.56
C VAL A 272 -6.03 2.82 -1.77
N SER A 273 -5.97 2.73 -0.44
CA SER A 273 -7.14 2.86 0.43
C SER A 273 -7.67 4.30 0.45
N GLN A 274 -6.78 5.29 0.45
CA GLN A 274 -7.17 6.69 0.37
C GLN A 274 -7.78 7.02 -0.98
N THR A 275 -7.20 6.55 -2.08
CA THR A 275 -7.72 6.72 -3.44
C THR A 275 -9.14 6.20 -3.55
N MET A 276 -9.40 4.98 -3.09
CA MET A 276 -10.75 4.40 -3.15
C MET A 276 -11.76 5.13 -2.28
N ARG A 277 -11.36 5.60 -1.09
CA ARG A 277 -12.25 6.40 -0.23
C ARG A 277 -12.65 7.72 -0.91
N VAL A 278 -11.69 8.43 -1.50
CA VAL A 278 -11.96 9.71 -2.18
C VAL A 278 -12.78 9.48 -3.46
N ALA A 279 -12.46 8.44 -4.24
CA ALA A 279 -13.23 8.09 -5.43
C ALA A 279 -14.68 7.73 -5.08
N GLN A 280 -14.91 7.00 -3.98
CA GLN A 280 -16.26 6.72 -3.49
C GLN A 280 -17.03 8.00 -3.15
N GLN A 281 -16.40 8.97 -2.47
CA GLN A 281 -17.02 10.26 -2.16
C GLN A 281 -17.40 11.03 -3.44
N LEU A 282 -16.52 11.02 -4.45
CA LEU A 282 -16.78 11.65 -5.75
C LEU A 282 -17.95 10.98 -6.50
N TYR A 283 -18.01 9.65 -6.49
CA TYR A 283 -19.10 8.89 -7.11
C TYR A 283 -20.44 9.16 -6.42
N GLU A 284 -20.49 9.06 -5.09
CA GLU A 284 -21.72 9.30 -4.30
C GLU A 284 -22.23 10.76 -4.42
N ALA A 285 -21.34 11.70 -4.71
CA ALA A 285 -21.65 13.10 -5.00
C ALA A 285 -22.01 13.35 -6.48
N GLY A 286 -22.05 12.31 -7.32
CA GLY A 286 -22.40 12.39 -8.75
C GLY A 286 -21.35 13.09 -9.60
N LYS A 287 -20.06 13.07 -9.20
CA LYS A 287 -18.96 13.75 -9.92
C LYS A 287 -18.22 12.85 -10.89
N ILE A 288 -18.11 11.55 -10.57
CA ILE A 288 -17.47 10.56 -11.44
C ILE A 288 -18.38 9.34 -11.62
N THR A 289 -18.11 8.53 -12.63
CA THR A 289 -18.67 7.19 -12.80
C THR A 289 -18.16 6.23 -11.72
N TYR A 290 -18.77 5.04 -11.65
CA TYR A 290 -18.47 4.04 -10.64
C TYR A 290 -16.98 3.65 -10.62
N MET A 291 -16.35 3.73 -9.44
CA MET A 291 -14.90 3.63 -9.29
C MET A 291 -14.36 2.19 -9.19
N ARG A 292 -15.23 1.17 -9.18
CA ARG A 292 -14.85 -0.26 -9.15
C ARG A 292 -15.17 -0.89 -10.50
N THR A 293 -14.25 -0.69 -11.44
CA THR A 293 -14.39 -1.09 -12.83
C THR A 293 -13.03 -1.54 -13.37
N ASP A 294 -13.04 -2.59 -14.16
CA ASP A 294 -11.94 -3.05 -15.00
C ASP A 294 -12.10 -2.64 -16.46
N SER A 295 -13.19 -1.94 -16.79
CA SER A 295 -13.50 -1.47 -18.12
C SER A 295 -12.78 -0.16 -18.45
N VAL A 296 -12.27 -0.09 -19.68
CA VAL A 296 -11.73 1.14 -20.29
C VAL A 296 -12.71 1.80 -21.26
N HIS A 297 -13.92 1.24 -21.37
CA HIS A 297 -14.95 1.68 -22.29
C HIS A 297 -15.45 3.08 -21.91
N LEU A 298 -15.68 3.93 -22.91
CA LEU A 298 -16.42 5.19 -22.76
C LEU A 298 -17.69 5.12 -23.61
N SER A 299 -18.78 5.66 -23.08
CA SER A 299 -20.03 5.81 -23.81
C SER A 299 -19.89 6.78 -24.98
N SER A 300 -20.73 6.61 -26.01
CA SER A 300 -20.78 7.53 -27.16
C SER A 300 -21.05 8.97 -26.72
N LEU A 301 -21.87 9.16 -25.67
CA LEU A 301 -22.10 10.47 -25.07
C LEU A 301 -20.80 11.08 -24.52
N ALA A 302 -20.08 10.32 -23.69
CA ALA A 302 -18.82 10.80 -23.09
C ALA A 302 -17.76 11.13 -24.16
N ILE A 303 -17.63 10.29 -25.20
CA ILE A 303 -16.69 10.54 -26.31
C ILE A 303 -17.06 11.82 -27.07
N ASN A 304 -18.34 12.01 -27.37
CA ASN A 304 -18.81 13.21 -28.06
C ASN A 304 -18.62 14.46 -27.19
N SER A 305 -18.86 14.40 -25.89
CA SER A 305 -18.56 15.49 -24.96
C SER A 305 -17.07 15.79 -24.88
N CYS A 306 -16.20 14.78 -24.82
CA CYS A 306 -14.75 14.98 -24.88
C CYS A 306 -14.32 15.66 -26.18
N LYS A 307 -14.88 15.23 -27.32
CA LYS A 307 -14.61 15.86 -28.62
C LYS A 307 -14.97 17.35 -28.63
N GLN A 308 -16.14 17.71 -28.10
CA GLN A 308 -16.56 19.11 -27.98
C GLN A 308 -15.60 19.90 -27.09
N GLU A 309 -15.26 19.36 -25.92
CA GLU A 309 -14.37 20.02 -24.96
C GLU A 309 -12.94 20.21 -25.51
N ILE A 310 -12.37 19.19 -26.13
CA ILE A 310 -11.04 19.26 -26.76
C ILE A 310 -11.04 20.28 -27.90
N THR A 311 -12.09 20.30 -28.73
CA THR A 311 -12.19 21.29 -29.82
C THR A 311 -12.23 22.71 -29.26
N ALA A 312 -13.00 22.96 -28.19
CA ALA A 312 -13.10 24.26 -27.56
C ALA A 312 -11.79 24.69 -26.85
N MET A 313 -11.11 23.75 -26.21
CA MET A 313 -9.90 24.01 -25.42
C MET A 313 -8.62 24.11 -26.27
N ALA A 314 -8.48 23.28 -27.31
CA ALA A 314 -7.21 23.08 -28.00
C ALA A 314 -7.26 23.15 -29.52
N GLY A 315 -8.45 23.07 -30.14
CA GLY A 315 -8.62 23.03 -31.60
C GLY A 315 -8.96 21.63 -32.12
N SER A 316 -9.46 21.57 -33.35
CA SER A 316 -9.95 20.31 -33.96
C SER A 316 -8.81 19.34 -34.29
N GLU A 317 -7.59 19.83 -34.52
CA GLU A 317 -6.40 19.02 -34.75
C GLU A 317 -5.99 18.17 -33.54
N TYR A 318 -6.43 18.55 -32.33
CA TYR A 318 -6.19 17.79 -31.10
C TYR A 318 -7.23 16.70 -30.85
N VAL A 319 -8.29 16.59 -31.64
CA VAL A 319 -9.34 15.58 -31.44
C VAL A 319 -8.97 14.28 -32.14
N ASN A 320 -8.98 13.18 -31.39
CA ASN A 320 -8.99 11.84 -31.96
C ASN A 320 -9.86 10.91 -31.12
N SER A 321 -11.12 10.74 -31.53
CA SER A 321 -12.10 9.90 -30.83
C SER A 321 -11.67 8.42 -30.89
N ARG A 322 -11.46 7.80 -29.73
CA ARG A 322 -11.01 6.41 -29.61
C ARG A 322 -11.94 5.61 -28.71
N GLN A 323 -12.28 4.41 -29.18
CA GLN A 323 -12.79 3.34 -28.32
C GLN A 323 -11.63 2.45 -27.88
N PHE A 324 -11.43 2.32 -26.58
CA PHE A 324 -10.44 1.38 -26.03
C PHE A 324 -11.13 0.04 -25.74
N ALA A 325 -10.45 -1.06 -26.05
CA ALA A 325 -10.93 -2.40 -25.76
C ALA A 325 -10.36 -2.90 -24.43
N THR A 326 -11.23 -3.45 -23.58
CA THR A 326 -10.83 -4.12 -22.34
C THR A 326 -10.15 -5.44 -22.68
N LYS A 327 -8.95 -5.67 -22.13
CA LYS A 327 -8.15 -6.88 -22.42
C LYS A 327 -8.31 -7.99 -21.37
N THR A 328 -8.96 -7.69 -20.25
CA THR A 328 -9.14 -8.61 -19.12
C THR A 328 -10.34 -9.52 -19.40
N LYS A 329 -10.11 -10.84 -19.48
CA LYS A 329 -11.21 -11.84 -19.59
C LYS A 329 -12.04 -11.84 -18.31
N GLY A 330 -13.37 -11.85 -18.43
CA GLY A 330 -14.30 -11.78 -17.30
C GLY A 330 -14.49 -10.38 -16.72
N ALA A 331 -14.01 -9.34 -17.42
CA ALA A 331 -14.34 -7.97 -17.06
C ALA A 331 -15.86 -7.79 -17.10
N GLN A 332 -16.42 -7.08 -16.13
CA GLN A 332 -17.84 -6.74 -16.17
C GLN A 332 -18.04 -5.69 -17.27
N GLU A 333 -18.10 -6.13 -18.54
CA GLU A 333 -18.14 -5.27 -19.74
C GLU A 333 -19.35 -4.32 -19.77
N ALA A 334 -20.32 -4.54 -18.89
CA ALA A 334 -21.42 -3.61 -18.63
C ALA A 334 -20.96 -2.29 -17.97
N HIS A 335 -19.75 -2.21 -17.40
CA HIS A 335 -19.26 -1.01 -16.72
C HIS A 335 -18.53 -0.06 -17.66
N GLU A 336 -18.65 1.23 -17.38
CA GLU A 336 -17.84 2.26 -18.02
C GLU A 336 -16.51 2.47 -17.27
N ALA A 337 -15.55 3.10 -17.93
CA ALA A 337 -14.33 3.57 -17.27
C ALA A 337 -14.63 4.65 -16.22
N ILE A 338 -13.67 4.86 -15.32
CA ILE A 338 -13.71 5.95 -14.35
C ILE A 338 -13.46 7.28 -15.08
N ARG A 339 -14.50 8.10 -15.18
CA ARG A 339 -14.49 9.41 -15.86
C ARG A 339 -15.38 10.41 -15.12
N PRO A 340 -15.28 11.72 -15.40
CA PRO A 340 -16.26 12.69 -14.94
C PRO A 340 -17.66 12.37 -15.46
N THR A 341 -18.69 12.60 -14.65
CA THR A 341 -20.09 12.52 -15.09
C THR A 341 -20.41 13.62 -16.10
N TYR A 342 -19.87 14.83 -15.87
CA TYR A 342 -19.99 15.98 -16.77
C TYR A 342 -18.60 16.45 -17.20
N ILE A 343 -18.24 16.17 -18.45
CA ILE A 343 -16.91 16.51 -19.00
C ILE A 343 -16.65 18.03 -18.98
N SER A 344 -17.69 18.85 -19.14
CA SER A 344 -17.61 20.31 -19.09
C SER A 344 -17.27 20.88 -17.70
N HIS A 345 -17.32 20.06 -16.64
CA HIS A 345 -16.90 20.50 -15.31
C HIS A 345 -15.40 20.25 -15.11
N HIS A 346 -14.58 21.26 -15.38
CA HIS A 346 -13.11 21.13 -15.27
C HIS A 346 -12.64 21.10 -13.81
N HIS A 347 -13.47 21.64 -12.91
CA HIS A 347 -13.18 21.73 -11.50
C HIS A 347 -14.44 21.39 -10.69
N ILE A 348 -14.23 20.96 -9.45
CA ILE A 348 -15.30 20.66 -8.49
C ILE A 348 -15.06 21.38 -7.18
N ASP A 349 -16.13 21.62 -6.43
CA ASP A 349 -16.04 21.95 -5.01
C ASP A 349 -15.76 20.68 -4.18
N GLY A 350 -15.15 20.86 -3.01
CA GLY A 350 -14.79 19.77 -2.11
C GLY A 350 -13.46 20.01 -1.41
N THR A 351 -12.98 18.97 -0.75
CA THR A 351 -11.68 18.91 -0.10
C THR A 351 -10.54 18.96 -1.13
N ALA A 352 -9.34 19.33 -0.69
CA ALA A 352 -8.16 19.33 -1.55
C ALA A 352 -7.87 17.94 -2.16
N GLN A 353 -8.22 16.86 -1.45
CA GLN A 353 -8.01 15.49 -1.93
C GLN A 353 -9.00 15.13 -3.05
N GLU A 354 -10.28 15.47 -2.89
CA GLU A 354 -11.31 15.30 -3.91
C GLU A 354 -10.98 16.07 -5.18
N LYS A 355 -10.59 17.35 -5.06
CA LYS A 355 -10.19 18.20 -6.20
C LYS A 355 -9.02 17.59 -6.98
N ARG A 356 -7.98 17.14 -6.29
CA ARG A 356 -6.79 16.54 -6.92
C ARG A 356 -7.09 15.21 -7.62
N LEU A 357 -7.90 14.35 -7.02
CA LEU A 357 -8.27 13.07 -7.65
C LEU A 357 -9.19 13.29 -8.84
N TYR A 358 -10.15 14.20 -8.74
CA TYR A 358 -11.03 14.56 -9.84
C TYR A 358 -10.26 15.16 -11.02
N ASP A 359 -9.34 16.11 -10.77
CA ASP A 359 -8.46 16.69 -11.80
C ASP A 359 -7.64 15.61 -12.52
N LEU A 360 -7.10 14.64 -11.77
CA LEU A 360 -6.39 13.50 -12.35
C LEU A 360 -7.30 12.68 -13.29
N ILE A 361 -8.51 12.34 -12.82
CA ILE A 361 -9.51 11.59 -13.60
C ILE A 361 -9.90 12.36 -14.87
N TRP A 362 -10.23 13.64 -14.74
CA TRP A 362 -10.63 14.49 -15.85
C TRP A 362 -9.55 14.58 -16.93
N LYS A 363 -8.29 14.85 -16.53
CA LYS A 363 -7.16 14.95 -17.46
C LYS A 363 -6.90 13.64 -18.21
N ARG A 364 -7.01 12.49 -17.52
CA ARG A 364 -6.86 11.17 -18.15
C ARG A 364 -7.96 10.89 -19.16
N THR A 365 -9.22 11.21 -18.81
CA THR A 365 -10.36 11.05 -19.72
C THR A 365 -10.19 11.89 -20.99
N ILE A 366 -9.89 13.19 -20.85
CA ILE A 366 -9.67 14.10 -21.98
C ILE A 366 -8.50 13.64 -22.84
N ALA A 367 -7.33 13.37 -22.22
CA ALA A 367 -6.14 12.94 -22.95
C ALA A 367 -6.36 11.65 -23.76
N SER A 368 -7.17 10.71 -23.25
CA SER A 368 -7.50 9.46 -23.97
C SER A 368 -8.18 9.69 -25.32
N GLN A 369 -8.86 10.83 -25.49
CA GLN A 369 -9.60 11.24 -26.69
C GLN A 369 -8.85 12.30 -27.51
N MET A 370 -7.60 12.61 -27.15
CA MET A 370 -6.76 13.57 -27.87
C MET A 370 -5.83 12.90 -28.88
N SER A 371 -5.42 13.62 -29.93
CA SER A 371 -4.46 13.16 -30.93
C SER A 371 -3.14 12.67 -30.32
N ASN A 372 -2.47 11.74 -31.02
CA ASN A 372 -1.14 11.26 -30.62
C ASN A 372 -0.16 12.45 -30.56
N ALA A 373 0.79 12.41 -29.63
CA ALA A 373 1.93 13.32 -29.70
C ALA A 373 2.87 12.84 -30.81
N GLN A 374 3.30 13.75 -31.68
CA GLN A 374 4.28 13.50 -32.73
C GLN A 374 5.63 14.05 -32.27
N LEU A 375 6.66 13.22 -32.43
CA LEU A 375 8.02 13.54 -32.02
C LEU A 375 8.95 13.25 -33.20
N GLU A 376 10.01 14.04 -33.31
CA GLU A 376 11.13 13.75 -34.20
C GLU A 376 12.31 13.31 -33.34
N LYS A 377 12.66 12.02 -33.45
CA LYS A 377 13.85 11.48 -32.80
C LYS A 377 15.04 11.66 -33.73
N THR A 378 16.06 12.36 -33.24
CA THR A 378 17.33 12.54 -33.94
C THR A 378 18.41 11.74 -33.22
N THR A 379 19.07 10.85 -33.95
CA THR A 379 20.26 10.14 -33.48
C THR A 379 21.46 10.58 -34.31
N ILE A 380 22.47 11.15 -33.66
CA ILE A 380 23.75 11.52 -34.25
C ILE A 380 24.75 10.43 -33.88
N SER A 381 25.23 9.70 -34.89
CA SER A 381 26.29 8.69 -34.74
C SER A 381 27.64 9.32 -35.04
N ILE A 382 28.58 9.15 -34.12
CA ILE A 382 29.93 9.71 -34.19
C ILE A 382 30.89 8.53 -34.27
N ASN A 383 31.52 8.37 -35.43
CA ASN A 383 32.56 7.39 -35.63
C ASN A 383 33.86 7.83 -34.95
N ILE A 384 34.59 6.84 -34.47
CA ILE A 384 35.89 6.98 -33.86
C ILE A 384 36.87 6.27 -34.79
N GLU A 385 37.91 6.97 -35.22
CA GLU A 385 38.91 6.37 -36.10
C GLU A 385 39.55 5.12 -35.46
N ASN A 386 39.69 4.06 -36.27
CA ASN A 386 40.27 2.76 -35.90
C ASN A 386 39.53 2.01 -34.78
N SER A 387 38.27 2.35 -34.49
CA SER A 387 37.44 1.70 -33.46
C SER A 387 36.24 0.99 -34.10
N PRO A 388 35.83 -0.19 -33.57
CA PRO A 388 34.56 -0.81 -33.94
C PRO A 388 33.35 -0.18 -33.24
N TYR A 389 33.58 0.70 -32.25
CA TYR A 389 32.55 1.36 -31.45
C TYR A 389 32.26 2.78 -31.94
N GLN A 390 31.05 3.26 -31.67
CA GLN A 390 30.58 4.59 -32.04
C GLN A 390 29.94 5.28 -30.82
N PHE A 391 30.11 6.61 -30.76
CA PHE A 391 29.33 7.42 -29.83
C PHE A 391 27.98 7.78 -30.46
N GLU A 392 26.93 7.80 -29.64
CA GLU A 392 25.58 8.15 -30.04
C GLU A 392 25.05 9.29 -29.16
N ALA A 393 24.60 10.36 -29.80
CA ALA A 393 23.83 11.42 -29.15
C ALA A 393 22.38 11.32 -29.63
N ASN A 394 21.45 11.26 -28.68
CA ASN A 394 20.02 11.16 -28.94
C ASN A 394 19.32 12.44 -28.50
N GLY A 395 18.38 12.90 -29.31
CA GLY A 395 17.53 14.04 -29.03
C GLY A 395 16.11 13.78 -29.49
N GLU A 396 15.15 14.31 -28.76
CA GLU A 396 13.74 14.20 -29.08
C GLU A 396 13.11 15.59 -29.06
N VAL A 397 12.53 16.01 -30.19
CA VAL A 397 11.75 17.25 -30.26
C VAL A 397 10.28 16.90 -30.48
N ILE A 398 9.42 17.44 -29.64
CA ILE A 398 7.96 17.35 -29.82
C ILE A 398 7.58 18.26 -30.99
N THR A 399 7.17 17.68 -32.11
CA THR A 399 6.69 18.43 -33.28
C THR A 399 5.20 18.75 -33.17
N PHE A 400 4.45 17.91 -32.46
CA PHE A 400 3.07 18.15 -32.06
C PHE A 400 2.82 17.48 -30.71
N ASP A 401 2.44 18.26 -29.70
CA ASP A 401 2.29 17.80 -28.32
C ASP A 401 1.06 16.91 -28.11
N GLY A 402 0.01 17.05 -28.92
CA GLY A 402 -1.17 16.21 -28.87
C GLY A 402 -1.72 16.09 -27.44
N PHE A 403 -1.91 14.85 -26.96
CA PHE A 403 -2.40 14.60 -25.59
C PHE A 403 -1.44 15.05 -24.47
N LEU A 404 -0.13 15.21 -24.73
CA LEU A 404 0.86 15.61 -23.70
C LEU A 404 0.60 17.02 -23.17
N LYS A 405 -0.16 17.83 -23.91
CA LYS A 405 -0.66 19.14 -23.49
C LYS A 405 -1.48 19.09 -22.19
N VAL A 406 -2.13 17.95 -21.92
CA VAL A 406 -3.06 17.78 -20.79
C VAL A 406 -2.58 16.72 -19.79
N TYR A 407 -1.96 15.63 -20.27
CA TYR A 407 -1.61 14.50 -19.42
C TYR A 407 -0.35 13.75 -19.88
N MET A 408 0.47 13.33 -18.92
CA MET A 408 1.57 12.38 -19.12
C MET A 408 1.51 11.32 -18.02
N GLU A 409 1.58 10.03 -18.38
CA GLU A 409 1.56 8.92 -17.41
C GLU A 409 2.87 8.85 -16.61
N GLY A 410 2.80 8.47 -15.33
CA GLY A 410 4.00 8.28 -14.51
C GLY A 410 4.61 6.89 -14.67
N THR A 411 5.93 6.78 -14.50
CA THR A 411 6.64 5.49 -14.37
C THR A 411 7.02 5.24 -12.91
N ASP A 412 7.01 3.97 -12.47
CA ASP A 412 7.38 3.60 -11.09
C ASP A 412 8.88 3.81 -10.80
N ASP A 413 9.69 3.74 -11.86
CA ASP A 413 11.09 4.08 -11.84
C ASP A 413 11.20 5.53 -12.32
N GLU A 414 11.30 6.48 -11.37
CA GLU A 414 11.81 7.83 -11.65
C GLU A 414 13.32 7.72 -11.93
N ILE A 415 13.68 7.02 -13.00
CA ILE A 415 14.84 7.46 -13.75
C ILE A 415 14.31 8.69 -14.44
N GLU A 416 14.71 9.87 -13.97
CA GLU A 416 14.63 11.09 -14.78
C GLU A 416 15.06 10.68 -16.18
N GLN A 417 14.10 10.52 -17.10
CA GLN A 417 14.40 10.77 -18.49
C GLN A 417 14.79 12.23 -18.44
N SER A 418 16.10 12.48 -18.34
CA SER A 418 16.65 13.79 -18.60
C SER A 418 15.92 14.27 -19.82
N ASN A 419 15.24 15.42 -19.72
CA ASN A 419 14.73 16.11 -20.88
C ASN A 419 15.90 16.17 -21.86
N ASP A 420 15.92 15.27 -22.85
CA ASP A 420 17.05 15.13 -23.74
C ASP A 420 17.20 16.49 -24.42
N ASP A 421 18.32 17.14 -24.14
CA ASP A 421 18.66 18.45 -24.61
C ASP A 421 18.42 18.52 -26.13
N LEU A 422 17.88 19.66 -26.60
CA LEU A 422 17.83 19.97 -28.02
C LEU A 422 19.21 19.74 -28.64
N LEU A 423 19.31 18.75 -29.53
CA LEU A 423 20.57 18.50 -30.22
C LEU A 423 20.89 19.66 -31.17
N PRO A 424 22.16 20.09 -31.24
CA PRO A 424 22.57 21.09 -32.22
C PRO A 424 22.36 20.58 -33.65
N HIS A 425 22.09 21.49 -34.58
CA HIS A 425 21.98 21.17 -35.99
C HIS A 425 23.37 20.90 -36.57
N MET A 426 23.76 19.63 -36.63
CA MET A 426 25.05 19.20 -37.17
C MET A 426 24.94 18.78 -38.65
N LEU A 427 26.08 18.72 -39.34
CA LEU A 427 26.20 18.15 -40.69
C LEU A 427 26.94 16.80 -40.64
N VAL A 428 26.63 15.90 -41.57
CA VAL A 428 27.40 14.66 -41.77
C VAL A 428 28.83 15.03 -42.16
N ASP A 429 29.79 14.19 -41.77
CA ASP A 429 31.24 14.36 -41.92
C ASP A 429 31.86 15.52 -41.13
N SER A 430 31.07 16.25 -40.32
CA SER A 430 31.61 17.27 -39.43
C SER A 430 32.62 16.67 -38.46
N GLN A 431 33.80 17.30 -38.38
CA GLN A 431 34.82 16.93 -37.43
C GLN A 431 34.47 17.44 -36.03
N LEU A 432 34.70 16.59 -35.03
CA LEU A 432 34.48 16.87 -33.62
C LEU A 432 35.80 16.76 -32.85
N ASN A 433 35.95 17.58 -31.82
CA ASN A 433 37.06 17.49 -30.88
C ASN A 433 36.52 17.02 -29.52
N ALA A 434 37.01 15.87 -29.04
CA ALA A 434 36.68 15.39 -27.70
C ALA A 434 37.34 16.26 -26.64
N GLN A 435 36.57 17.19 -26.06
CA GLN A 435 37.03 17.99 -24.92
C GLN A 435 37.26 17.12 -23.69
N GLN A 436 36.38 16.14 -23.49
CA GLN A 436 36.44 15.22 -22.36
C GLN A 436 35.79 13.88 -22.71
N VAL A 437 36.46 12.77 -22.37
CA VAL A 437 35.88 11.42 -22.39
C VAL A 437 35.93 10.86 -20.98
N ILE A 438 34.78 10.41 -20.47
CA ILE A 438 34.62 9.88 -19.12
C ILE A 438 34.18 8.42 -19.23
N ALA A 439 34.99 7.50 -18.72
CA ALA A 439 34.56 6.14 -18.46
C ALA A 439 34.25 6.01 -16.97
N GLN A 440 32.98 5.85 -16.64
CA GLN A 440 32.51 5.73 -15.26
C GLN A 440 32.06 4.30 -15.00
N GLU A 441 32.62 3.69 -13.96
CA GLU A 441 32.13 2.43 -13.41
C GLU A 441 30.69 2.61 -12.91
N ARG A 442 29.79 1.81 -13.46
CA ARG A 442 28.37 1.73 -13.13
C ARG A 442 28.05 0.29 -12.75
N PHE A 443 27.02 0.11 -11.94
CA PHE A 443 26.60 -1.21 -11.52
C PHE A 443 25.17 -1.46 -11.94
N THR A 444 24.86 -2.71 -12.27
CA THR A 444 23.47 -3.14 -12.45
C THR A 444 22.67 -2.89 -11.18
N GLN A 445 21.38 -2.57 -11.36
CA GLN A 445 20.44 -2.36 -10.26
C GLN A 445 19.63 -3.64 -10.06
N GLY A 446 19.43 -4.01 -8.80
CA GLY A 446 18.54 -5.11 -8.45
C GLY A 446 17.07 -4.72 -8.64
N PRO A 447 16.15 -5.67 -8.52
CA PRO A 447 14.72 -5.39 -8.60
C PRO A 447 14.29 -4.45 -7.46
N PHE A 448 13.41 -3.50 -7.72
CA PHE A 448 12.92 -2.58 -6.71
C PHE A 448 11.85 -3.21 -5.83
N ARG A 449 11.79 -2.80 -4.56
CA ARG A 449 10.65 -3.19 -3.70
C ARG A 449 9.34 -2.62 -4.24
N TYR A 450 8.25 -3.32 -3.94
CA TYR A 450 6.92 -2.89 -4.33
C TYR A 450 6.49 -1.61 -3.60
N THR A 451 5.70 -0.81 -4.31
CA THR A 451 4.88 0.30 -3.82
C THR A 451 3.42 -0.11 -3.88
N ASP A 452 2.52 0.73 -3.34
CA ASP A 452 1.07 0.61 -3.60
C ASP A 452 0.78 0.41 -5.10
N ALA A 453 1.36 1.25 -5.97
CA ALA A 453 1.16 1.19 -7.42
C ALA A 453 1.68 -0.11 -8.04
N SER A 454 2.96 -0.42 -7.83
CA SER A 454 3.58 -1.57 -8.49
C SER A 454 3.07 -2.92 -7.95
N LEU A 455 2.61 -2.99 -6.71
CA LEU A 455 1.95 -4.18 -6.17
C LEU A 455 0.58 -4.39 -6.82
N VAL A 456 -0.26 -3.35 -6.91
CA VAL A 456 -1.56 -3.44 -7.60
C VAL A 456 -1.39 -3.82 -9.05
N LYS A 457 -0.43 -3.20 -9.75
CA LYS A 457 -0.08 -3.57 -11.13
C LYS A 457 0.27 -5.05 -11.24
N LYS A 458 1.13 -5.56 -10.34
CA LYS A 458 1.55 -6.96 -10.38
C LYS A 458 0.40 -7.92 -10.06
N MET A 459 -0.45 -7.56 -9.10
CA MET A 459 -1.65 -8.32 -8.75
C MET A 459 -2.61 -8.42 -9.95
N GLU A 460 -2.87 -7.30 -10.64
CA GLU A 460 -3.69 -7.26 -11.86
C GLU A 460 -3.09 -8.11 -12.99
N GLU A 461 -1.79 -7.97 -13.28
CA GLU A 461 -1.09 -8.76 -14.30
C GLU A 461 -1.20 -10.27 -14.09
N LEU A 462 -1.18 -10.71 -12.82
CA LEU A 462 -1.30 -12.11 -12.44
C LEU A 462 -2.76 -12.58 -12.27
N GLY A 463 -3.75 -11.70 -12.47
CA GLY A 463 -5.17 -12.01 -12.25
C GLY A 463 -5.53 -12.23 -10.78
N ILE A 464 -4.71 -11.76 -9.86
CA ILE A 464 -4.87 -11.89 -8.41
C ILE A 464 -5.65 -10.68 -7.89
N GLY A 465 -6.86 -10.94 -7.41
CA GLY A 465 -7.75 -9.88 -6.95
C GLY A 465 -8.56 -9.24 -8.09
N ARG A 466 -9.33 -8.23 -7.73
CA ARG A 466 -10.33 -7.54 -8.56
C ARG A 466 -10.43 -6.07 -8.09
N PRO A 467 -11.07 -5.17 -8.87
CA PRO A 467 -11.31 -3.78 -8.45
C PRO A 467 -11.78 -3.59 -7.00
N SER A 468 -12.63 -4.49 -6.51
CA SER A 468 -13.16 -4.48 -5.14
C SER A 468 -12.16 -4.95 -4.06
N THR A 469 -11.06 -5.61 -4.43
CA THR A 469 -10.19 -6.31 -3.47
C THR A 469 -8.74 -5.85 -3.43
N TYR A 470 -8.24 -5.07 -4.40
CA TYR A 470 -6.87 -4.55 -4.36
C TYR A 470 -6.56 -3.78 -3.05
N ALA A 471 -7.29 -2.69 -2.79
CA ALA A 471 -7.06 -1.87 -1.61
C ALA A 471 -7.35 -2.60 -0.27
N PRO A 472 -8.46 -3.36 -0.12
CA PRO A 472 -8.70 -4.14 1.09
C PRO A 472 -7.62 -5.20 1.36
N THR A 473 -7.08 -5.84 0.33
CA THR A 473 -6.01 -6.84 0.49
C THR A 473 -4.75 -6.19 1.06
N ILE A 474 -4.28 -5.10 0.43
CA ILE A 474 -3.07 -4.39 0.87
C ILE A 474 -3.25 -3.85 2.29
N SER A 475 -4.40 -3.23 2.58
CA SER A 475 -4.70 -2.74 3.94
C SER A 475 -4.72 -3.89 4.96
N THR A 476 -5.26 -5.05 4.60
CA THR A 476 -5.32 -6.20 5.51
C THR A 476 -3.93 -6.71 5.85
N ILE A 477 -3.06 -6.93 4.86
CA ILE A 477 -1.71 -7.48 5.12
C ILE A 477 -0.82 -6.50 5.91
N GLN A 478 -1.03 -5.19 5.74
CA GLN A 478 -0.41 -4.15 6.58
C GLN A 478 -0.95 -4.17 8.02
N ASN A 479 -2.28 -4.15 8.20
CA ASN A 479 -2.92 -4.14 9.53
C ASN A 479 -2.60 -5.40 10.34
N ARG A 480 -2.38 -6.53 9.67
CA ARG A 480 -1.95 -7.79 10.28
C ARG A 480 -0.46 -7.82 10.62
N GLY A 481 0.30 -6.82 10.19
CA GLY A 481 1.74 -6.71 10.41
C GLY A 481 2.54 -7.77 9.65
N TYR A 482 2.06 -8.23 8.50
CA TYR A 482 2.85 -9.08 7.61
C TYR A 482 3.86 -8.27 6.82
N ILE A 483 3.47 -7.06 6.45
CA ILE A 483 4.32 -6.10 5.77
C ILE A 483 4.25 -4.76 6.50
N GLU A 484 5.27 -3.95 6.29
CA GLU A 484 5.30 -2.57 6.72
C GLU A 484 5.79 -1.67 5.59
N MET A 485 5.41 -0.40 5.66
CA MET A 485 5.97 0.61 4.78
C MET A 485 7.17 1.22 5.48
N GLY A 486 8.30 1.20 4.82
CA GLY A 486 9.54 1.70 5.40
C GLY A 486 10.49 2.29 4.37
N ASP A 487 11.53 2.89 4.92
CA ASP A 487 12.58 3.53 4.18
C ASP A 487 13.87 2.74 4.42
N LYS A 488 14.59 2.42 3.35
CA LYS A 488 15.94 1.90 3.42
C LYS A 488 16.91 3.00 3.04
N THR A 489 17.70 3.46 4.01
CA THR A 489 18.78 4.40 3.73
C THR A 489 19.83 3.70 2.88
N GLY A 490 20.08 4.24 1.68
CA GLY A 490 21.11 3.69 0.82
C GLY A 490 22.50 3.70 1.47
N GLU A 491 23.32 2.73 1.09
CA GLU A 491 24.70 2.57 1.54
C GLU A 491 25.64 3.36 0.61
N GLN A 492 26.82 3.76 1.12
CA GLN A 492 27.86 4.34 0.27
C GLN A 492 28.70 3.23 -0.35
N ARG A 493 28.94 3.32 -1.65
CA ARG A 493 29.95 2.51 -2.33
C ARG A 493 30.90 3.39 -3.13
N ASN A 494 32.12 2.89 -3.27
CA ASN A 494 33.12 3.47 -4.14
C ASN A 494 32.90 3.01 -5.58
N TYR A 495 33.22 3.88 -6.53
CA TYR A 495 33.29 3.57 -7.95
C TYR A 495 34.46 4.30 -8.61
N THR A 496 34.99 3.70 -9.66
CA THR A 496 36.10 4.27 -10.42
C THR A 496 35.58 5.19 -11.52
N GLN A 497 36.12 6.41 -11.60
CA GLN A 497 35.94 7.29 -12.75
C GLN A 497 37.28 7.52 -13.43
N LEU A 498 37.36 7.16 -14.72
CA LEU A 498 38.45 7.49 -15.61
C LEU A 498 38.06 8.73 -16.41
N THR A 499 38.97 9.68 -16.56
CA THR A 499 38.72 10.90 -17.31
C THR A 499 39.91 11.21 -18.19
N LEU A 500 39.67 11.20 -19.50
CA LEU A 500 40.55 11.77 -20.51
C LEU A 500 40.18 13.24 -20.70
N LYS A 501 41.12 14.15 -20.43
CA LYS A 501 41.00 15.58 -20.70
C LYS A 501 42.38 16.14 -21.03
N ASN A 502 42.48 16.98 -22.07
CA ASN A 502 43.74 17.57 -22.52
C ASN A 502 44.86 16.53 -22.75
N GLY A 503 44.52 15.39 -23.37
CA GLY A 503 45.48 14.30 -23.66
C GLY A 503 45.94 13.48 -22.44
N LYS A 504 45.50 13.80 -21.23
CA LYS A 504 45.87 13.09 -20.00
C LYS A 504 44.71 12.27 -19.47
N ILE A 505 44.96 10.99 -19.18
CA ILE A 505 44.01 10.14 -18.45
C ILE A 505 44.30 10.28 -16.96
N THR A 506 43.24 10.51 -16.20
CA THR A 506 43.27 10.53 -14.74
C THR A 506 42.27 9.52 -14.21
N SER A 507 42.61 8.86 -13.10
CA SER A 507 41.72 7.94 -12.40
C SER A 507 41.40 8.54 -11.04
N ALA A 508 40.11 8.59 -10.69
CA ALA A 508 39.63 9.03 -9.40
C ALA A 508 38.68 7.98 -8.83
N THR A 509 38.80 7.72 -7.53
CA THR A 509 37.78 6.98 -6.77
C THR A 509 36.75 7.98 -6.29
N LYS A 510 35.48 7.74 -6.62
CA LYS A 510 34.34 8.54 -6.18
C LYS A 510 33.38 7.67 -5.38
N THR A 511 32.49 8.31 -4.64
CA THR A 511 31.47 7.64 -3.85
C THR A 511 30.09 7.93 -4.41
N GLU A 512 29.23 6.92 -4.46
CA GLU A 512 27.79 7.10 -4.68
C GLU A 512 26.98 6.42 -3.59
N LYS A 513 25.76 6.91 -3.37
CA LYS A 513 24.79 6.27 -2.49
C LYS A 513 23.92 5.35 -3.33
N TYR A 514 23.80 4.08 -2.96
CA TYR A 514 23.01 3.08 -3.69
C TYR A 514 22.02 2.36 -2.77
N GLY A 515 20.95 1.80 -3.34
CA GLY A 515 19.94 1.05 -2.58
C GLY A 515 19.05 1.92 -1.68
N ASN A 516 18.97 3.24 -1.96
CA ASN A 516 18.09 4.14 -1.24
C ASN A 516 16.65 3.96 -1.72
N GLU A 517 15.77 3.52 -0.83
CA GLU A 517 14.35 3.31 -1.13
C GLU A 517 13.50 3.99 -0.07
N LYS A 518 12.45 4.69 -0.51
CA LYS A 518 11.52 5.41 0.37
C LYS A 518 10.10 4.96 0.11
N GLY A 519 9.32 4.75 1.17
CA GLY A 519 7.90 4.40 1.08
C GLY A 519 7.64 3.09 0.33
N LYS A 520 8.51 2.09 0.51
CA LYS A 520 8.36 0.77 -0.12
C LYS A 520 7.82 -0.25 0.88
N PHE A 521 7.20 -1.31 0.38
CA PHE A 521 6.77 -2.44 1.19
C PHE A 521 7.95 -3.33 1.55
N LEU A 522 8.12 -3.54 2.84
CA LEU A 522 9.09 -4.47 3.43
C LEU A 522 8.30 -5.63 4.06
N PRO A 523 8.68 -6.89 3.82
CA PRO A 523 8.12 -7.99 4.57
C PRO A 523 8.67 -7.97 6.00
N THR A 524 7.80 -8.23 6.97
CA THR A 524 8.22 -8.47 8.35
C THR A 524 8.64 -9.93 8.53
N ASP A 525 9.41 -10.24 9.58
CA ASP A 525 9.72 -11.63 9.92
C ASP A 525 8.48 -12.51 10.14
N ILE A 526 7.39 -11.92 10.65
CA ILE A 526 6.11 -12.63 10.78
C ILE A 526 5.55 -12.96 9.40
N GLY A 527 5.58 -12.00 8.46
CA GLY A 527 5.16 -12.20 7.08
C GLY A 527 5.96 -13.29 6.37
N ILE A 528 7.29 -13.29 6.54
CA ILE A 528 8.20 -14.29 5.96
C ILE A 528 7.89 -15.69 6.52
N VAL A 529 7.86 -15.84 7.84
CA VAL A 529 7.60 -17.15 8.48
C VAL A 529 6.21 -17.69 8.12
N VAL A 530 5.19 -16.84 8.07
CA VAL A 530 3.84 -17.25 7.63
C VAL A 530 3.84 -17.64 6.16
N ASN A 531 4.50 -16.86 5.29
CA ASN A 531 4.63 -17.19 3.88
C ASN A 531 5.30 -18.56 3.67
N ASP A 532 6.42 -18.80 4.34
CA ASP A 532 7.17 -20.05 4.17
C ASP A 532 6.39 -21.25 4.67
N PHE A 533 5.74 -21.12 5.82
CA PHE A 533 4.85 -22.16 6.33
C PHE A 533 3.73 -22.49 5.33
N LEU A 534 3.06 -21.46 4.81
CA LEU A 534 1.96 -21.66 3.87
C LEU A 534 2.45 -22.18 2.52
N THR A 535 3.61 -21.75 2.04
CA THR A 535 4.20 -22.22 0.77
C THR A 535 4.63 -23.68 0.87
N GLN A 536 5.15 -24.10 2.02
CA GLN A 536 5.57 -25.48 2.27
C GLN A 536 4.38 -26.44 2.39
N TYR A 537 3.34 -26.08 3.16
CA TYR A 537 2.25 -26.99 3.50
C TYR A 537 0.98 -26.81 2.67
N PHE A 538 0.80 -25.65 2.02
CA PHE A 538 -0.36 -25.33 1.19
C PHE A 538 0.04 -24.73 -0.18
N PRO A 539 0.93 -25.39 -0.94
CA PRO A 539 1.47 -24.84 -2.19
C PRO A 539 0.40 -24.52 -3.23
N ASP A 540 -0.68 -25.31 -3.29
CA ASP A 540 -1.77 -25.11 -4.25
C ASP A 540 -2.54 -23.82 -3.98
N ILE A 541 -2.83 -23.51 -2.71
CA ILE A 541 -3.55 -22.28 -2.32
C ILE A 541 -2.68 -21.03 -2.57
N LEU A 542 -1.36 -21.18 -2.41
CA LEU A 542 -0.38 -20.11 -2.59
C LEU A 542 0.05 -19.94 -4.06
N ASN A 543 -0.43 -20.79 -4.97
CA ASN A 543 -0.15 -20.70 -6.39
C ASN A 543 -0.87 -19.49 -7.00
N TYR A 544 -0.15 -18.65 -7.74
CA TYR A 544 -0.70 -17.49 -8.45
C TYR A 544 -1.83 -17.89 -9.41
N ASN A 545 -1.66 -18.98 -10.15
CA ASN A 545 -2.64 -19.48 -11.10
C ASN A 545 -3.90 -19.99 -10.41
N PHE A 546 -3.78 -20.62 -9.23
CA PHE A 546 -4.94 -21.07 -8.47
C PHE A 546 -5.84 -19.89 -8.07
N THR A 547 -5.24 -18.82 -7.56
CA THR A 547 -6.00 -17.64 -7.15
C THR A 547 -6.69 -16.97 -8.34
N ALA A 548 -5.99 -16.86 -9.48
CA ALA A 548 -6.55 -16.32 -10.70
C ALA A 548 -7.70 -17.19 -11.25
N GLU A 549 -7.55 -18.51 -11.22
CA GLU A 549 -8.56 -19.45 -11.72
C GLU A 549 -9.83 -19.44 -10.87
N VAL A 550 -9.70 -19.40 -9.54
CA VAL A 550 -10.87 -19.25 -8.64
C VAL A 550 -11.63 -17.97 -8.93
N GLU A 551 -10.95 -16.85 -9.22
CA GLU A 551 -11.64 -15.63 -9.57
C GLU A 551 -12.36 -15.75 -10.93
N LYS A 552 -11.80 -16.46 -11.92
CA LYS A 552 -12.51 -16.76 -13.18
C LYS A 552 -13.73 -17.64 -12.96
N GLN A 553 -13.66 -18.61 -12.04
CA GLN A 553 -14.82 -19.43 -11.68
C GLN A 553 -15.94 -18.57 -11.09
N PHE A 554 -15.60 -17.57 -10.27
CA PHE A 554 -16.61 -16.59 -9.80
C PHE A 554 -17.18 -15.75 -10.94
N ASP A 555 -16.39 -15.48 -11.99
CA ASP A 555 -16.86 -14.79 -13.19
C ASP A 555 -17.82 -15.69 -13.99
N ALA A 556 -17.46 -16.96 -14.20
CA ALA A 556 -18.33 -17.95 -14.84
C ALA A 556 -19.64 -18.21 -14.06
N ILE A 557 -19.60 -18.22 -12.73
CA ILE A 557 -20.81 -18.29 -11.90
C ILE A 557 -21.68 -17.06 -12.12
N ALA A 558 -21.08 -15.87 -12.16
CA ALA A 558 -21.80 -14.62 -12.38
C ALA A 558 -22.48 -14.56 -13.77
N GLU A 559 -21.88 -15.19 -14.77
CA GLU A 559 -22.42 -15.32 -16.13
C GLU A 559 -23.43 -16.47 -16.26
N GLY A 560 -23.58 -17.30 -15.22
CA GLY A 560 -24.47 -18.47 -15.21
C GLY A 560 -23.90 -19.69 -15.93
N GLU A 561 -22.61 -19.68 -16.27
CA GLU A 561 -21.91 -20.79 -16.94
C GLU A 561 -21.50 -21.91 -15.98
N GLU A 562 -21.32 -21.60 -14.69
CA GLU A 562 -20.98 -22.56 -13.63
C GLU A 562 -21.92 -22.49 -12.42
N GLN A 563 -22.11 -23.64 -11.76
CA GLN A 563 -22.90 -23.75 -10.52
C GLN A 563 -22.00 -23.60 -9.29
N TRP A 564 -22.31 -22.63 -8.44
CA TRP A 564 -21.42 -22.24 -7.34
C TRP A 564 -21.17 -23.35 -6.32
N ILE A 565 -22.18 -24.16 -5.99
CA ILE A 565 -22.07 -25.29 -5.04
C ILE A 565 -20.99 -26.27 -5.51
N GLY A 566 -20.97 -26.60 -6.81
CA GLY A 566 -19.98 -27.52 -7.38
C GLY A 566 -18.56 -26.98 -7.29
N VAL A 567 -18.37 -25.67 -7.50
CA VAL A 567 -17.07 -25.00 -7.35
C VAL A 567 -16.57 -25.09 -5.90
N ILE A 568 -17.44 -24.80 -4.92
CA ILE A 568 -17.09 -24.89 -3.50
C ILE A 568 -16.80 -26.34 -3.08
N ASP A 569 -17.60 -27.30 -3.54
CA ASP A 569 -17.43 -28.71 -3.22
C ASP A 569 -16.09 -29.26 -3.72
N ASN A 570 -15.79 -29.00 -5.00
CA ASN A 570 -14.53 -29.39 -5.63
C ASN A 570 -13.32 -28.78 -4.93
N PHE A 571 -13.44 -27.52 -4.49
CA PHE A 571 -12.42 -26.87 -3.69
C PHE A 571 -12.24 -27.55 -2.33
N TYR A 572 -13.33 -27.69 -1.57
CA TYR A 572 -13.30 -28.20 -0.19
C TYR A 572 -12.74 -29.61 -0.10
N LYS A 573 -13.15 -30.51 -1.00
CA LYS A 573 -12.68 -31.91 -1.05
C LYS A 573 -11.17 -32.03 -1.28
N LYS A 574 -10.53 -31.07 -1.95
CA LYS A 574 -9.08 -31.05 -2.14
C LYS A 574 -8.36 -30.34 -0.99
N PHE A 575 -8.97 -29.29 -0.46
CA PHE A 575 -8.37 -28.42 0.54
C PHE A 575 -8.38 -29.03 1.96
N HIS A 576 -9.54 -29.51 2.42
CA HIS A 576 -9.72 -29.99 3.80
C HIS A 576 -8.81 -31.17 4.19
N PRO A 577 -8.54 -32.17 3.32
CA PRO A 577 -7.58 -33.22 3.64
C PRO A 577 -6.16 -32.68 3.88
N THR A 578 -5.75 -31.64 3.15
CA THR A 578 -4.44 -30.99 3.30
C THR A 578 -4.34 -30.26 4.64
N VAL A 579 -5.41 -29.59 5.08
CA VAL A 579 -5.53 -28.95 6.40
C VAL A 579 -5.35 -29.98 7.52
N THR A 580 -6.08 -31.09 7.45
CA THR A 580 -6.03 -32.17 8.45
C THR A 580 -4.64 -32.79 8.53
N LYS A 581 -4.07 -33.17 7.37
CA LYS A 581 -2.71 -33.71 7.28
C LYS A 581 -1.66 -32.76 7.85
N THR A 582 -1.80 -31.46 7.61
CA THR A 582 -0.85 -30.45 8.09
C THR A 582 -0.97 -30.26 9.61
N LEU A 583 -2.17 -30.28 10.17
CA LEU A 583 -2.37 -30.19 11.62
C LEU A 583 -1.67 -31.31 12.40
N GLU A 584 -1.66 -32.51 11.82
CA GLU A 584 -1.03 -33.70 12.39
C GLU A 584 0.49 -33.73 12.19
N ASN A 585 0.97 -33.42 10.98
CA ASN A 585 2.35 -33.70 10.57
C ASN A 585 3.30 -32.50 10.54
N SER A 586 2.78 -31.27 10.64
CA SER A 586 3.65 -30.08 10.65
C SER A 586 4.46 -29.98 11.94
N GLU A 587 5.63 -29.35 11.85
CA GLU A 587 6.51 -29.14 12.99
C GLU A 587 5.81 -28.38 14.14
N LYS A 588 6.26 -28.61 15.39
CA LYS A 588 5.66 -27.95 16.56
C LYS A 588 6.11 -26.49 16.72
N LYS A 589 7.25 -26.10 16.13
CA LYS A 589 7.84 -24.77 16.24
C LYS A 589 8.27 -24.25 14.88
N VAL A 590 7.42 -23.47 14.25
CA VAL A 590 7.69 -22.89 12.93
C VAL A 590 8.38 -21.53 13.10
N GLY A 591 9.42 -21.28 12.30
CA GLY A 591 10.19 -20.03 12.35
C GLY A 591 11.23 -19.97 13.48
N GLU A 592 11.74 -21.12 13.94
CA GLU A 592 12.94 -21.18 14.79
C GLU A 592 14.18 -21.42 13.90
N ARG A 593 15.16 -20.51 13.96
CA ARG A 593 16.45 -20.65 13.27
C ARG A 593 17.56 -20.83 14.28
N ILE A 594 18.31 -21.92 14.14
CA ILE A 594 19.47 -22.22 14.98
C ILE A 594 20.68 -21.46 14.44
N LEU A 595 21.35 -20.68 15.28
CA LEU A 595 22.50 -19.86 14.89
C LEU A 595 23.84 -20.51 15.24
N GLY A 596 23.87 -21.36 16.27
CA GLY A 596 25.10 -22.02 16.73
C GLY A 596 25.07 -22.36 18.21
N ILE A 597 26.26 -22.31 18.84
CA ILE A 597 26.47 -22.65 20.26
C ILE A 597 27.07 -21.44 20.98
N ASP A 598 26.56 -21.15 22.18
CA ASP A 598 27.09 -20.12 23.08
C ASP A 598 28.49 -20.51 23.57
N PRO A 599 29.53 -19.69 23.37
CA PRO A 599 30.89 -20.01 23.80
C PRO A 599 31.02 -20.21 25.32
N ILE A 600 30.16 -19.57 26.14
CA ILE A 600 30.24 -19.59 27.61
C ILE A 600 29.48 -20.80 28.17
N SER A 601 28.16 -20.87 27.96
CA SER A 601 27.31 -21.92 28.52
C SER A 601 27.37 -23.25 27.76
N LYS A 602 27.97 -23.28 26.55
CA LYS A 602 27.98 -24.42 25.62
C LYS A 602 26.59 -24.87 25.17
N LYS A 603 25.58 -24.02 25.32
CA LYS A 603 24.20 -24.29 24.92
C LYS A 603 23.86 -23.76 23.54
N GLN A 604 22.86 -24.34 22.90
CA GLN A 604 22.38 -23.89 21.60
C GLN A 604 21.83 -22.46 21.65
N ILE A 605 22.13 -21.67 20.62
CA ILE A 605 21.53 -20.36 20.36
C ILE A 605 20.55 -20.46 19.18
N SER A 606 19.33 -19.97 19.38
CA SER A 606 18.32 -19.87 18.31
C SER A 606 17.58 -18.53 18.34
N VAL A 607 16.99 -18.15 17.22
CA VAL A 607 16.08 -17.00 17.10
C VAL A 607 14.71 -17.46 16.64
N LYS A 608 13.65 -16.84 17.16
CA LYS A 608 12.27 -17.21 16.83
C LYS A 608 11.24 -16.14 17.16
N ILE A 609 10.00 -16.38 16.75
CA ILE A 609 8.84 -15.58 17.12
C ILE A 609 8.35 -16.00 18.52
N GLY A 610 8.46 -15.10 19.49
CA GLY A 610 7.90 -15.23 20.83
C GLY A 610 6.52 -14.58 20.97
N ARG A 611 5.90 -14.74 22.15
CA ARG A 611 4.60 -14.14 22.48
C ARG A 611 4.58 -12.61 22.31
N TYR A 612 5.69 -11.95 22.63
CA TYR A 612 5.81 -10.49 22.69
C TYR A 612 6.65 -9.88 21.56
N GLY A 613 7.14 -10.68 20.61
CA GLY A 613 8.01 -10.22 19.54
C GLY A 613 9.08 -11.24 19.21
N LEU A 614 10.05 -10.83 18.39
CA LEU A 614 11.18 -11.64 17.99
C LEU A 614 12.17 -11.75 19.16
N ILE A 615 12.65 -12.95 19.42
CA ILE A 615 13.54 -13.26 20.55
C ILE A 615 14.69 -14.16 20.10
N ALA A 616 15.86 -13.91 20.67
CA ALA A 616 16.95 -14.87 20.74
C ALA A 616 16.80 -15.70 22.01
N GLN A 617 17.25 -16.96 21.96
CA GLN A 617 17.21 -17.92 23.05
C GLN A 617 18.57 -18.61 23.19
N ILE A 618 19.06 -18.75 24.43
CA ILE A 618 20.17 -19.65 24.80
C ILE A 618 19.61 -20.81 25.62
N GLY A 619 19.98 -22.05 25.27
CA GLY A 619 19.51 -23.28 25.92
C GLY A 619 18.21 -23.82 25.33
N LEU A 620 17.82 -25.03 25.73
CA LEU A 620 16.57 -25.68 25.31
C LEU A 620 15.57 -25.72 26.47
N ALA A 621 14.30 -26.00 26.16
CA ALA A 621 13.24 -26.06 27.17
C ALA A 621 13.35 -27.29 28.10
N ASN A 622 14.11 -28.29 27.68
CA ASN A 622 14.35 -29.55 28.38
C ASN A 622 15.73 -29.62 29.05
N ASP A 623 16.50 -28.52 29.03
CA ASP A 623 17.74 -28.42 29.80
C ASP A 623 17.44 -28.31 31.30
N GLU A 624 18.36 -28.75 32.16
CA GLU A 624 18.24 -28.62 33.62
C GLU A 624 18.06 -27.16 34.05
N GLU A 625 18.79 -26.26 33.39
CA GLU A 625 18.66 -24.82 33.58
C GLU A 625 17.71 -24.23 32.55
N LYS A 626 16.84 -23.32 33.01
CA LYS A 626 15.85 -22.67 32.15
C LYS A 626 16.51 -21.88 31.02
N PRO A 627 15.93 -21.90 29.80
CA PRO A 627 16.43 -21.11 28.70
C PRO A 627 16.33 -19.61 29.00
N ILE A 628 17.33 -18.87 28.53
CA ILE A 628 17.43 -17.42 28.68
C ILE A 628 16.97 -16.78 27.38
N PHE A 629 16.28 -15.64 27.46
CA PHE A 629 15.70 -14.95 26.31
C PHE A 629 16.15 -13.50 26.25
N ALA A 630 16.43 -13.02 25.04
CA ALA A 630 16.69 -11.61 24.77
C ALA A 630 15.87 -11.14 23.56
N PRO A 631 15.19 -9.98 23.63
CA PRO A 631 14.44 -9.46 22.48
C PRO A 631 15.39 -8.99 21.38
N LEU A 632 15.03 -9.24 20.11
CA LEU A 632 15.75 -8.66 18.97
C LEU A 632 15.50 -7.14 18.90
N LYS A 633 16.48 -6.42 18.37
CA LYS A 633 16.37 -4.98 18.06
C LYS A 633 15.46 -4.79 16.84
N ARG A 634 14.90 -3.59 16.68
CA ARG A 634 13.95 -3.28 15.59
C ARG A 634 14.53 -3.44 14.18
N ASN A 635 15.84 -3.28 14.03
CA ASN A 635 16.55 -3.38 12.76
C ASN A 635 17.15 -4.78 12.51
N GLN A 636 16.89 -5.74 13.41
CA GLN A 636 17.37 -7.12 13.26
C GLN A 636 16.22 -8.00 12.77
N SER A 637 16.53 -8.90 11.83
CA SER A 637 15.59 -9.88 11.26
C SER A 637 15.98 -11.30 11.66
N LEU A 638 14.98 -12.18 11.78
CA LEU A 638 15.18 -13.60 11.96
C LEU A 638 15.98 -14.24 10.83
N GLU A 639 15.90 -13.71 9.60
CA GLU A 639 16.57 -14.24 8.41
C GLU A 639 18.05 -13.83 8.33
N THR A 640 18.42 -12.66 8.83
CA THR A 640 19.76 -12.08 8.60
C THR A 640 20.63 -11.96 9.84
N ILE A 641 20.07 -12.02 11.05
CA ILE A 641 20.84 -11.86 12.29
C ILE A 641 21.95 -12.92 12.42
N THR A 642 23.15 -12.52 12.79
CA THR A 642 24.28 -13.46 12.98
C THR A 642 24.35 -14.00 14.41
N LEU A 643 25.17 -15.05 14.62
CA LEU A 643 25.43 -15.59 15.95
C LEU A 643 26.02 -14.53 16.89
N GLU A 644 26.98 -13.74 16.37
CA GLU A 644 27.65 -12.67 17.10
C GLU A 644 26.65 -11.59 17.53
N GLU A 645 25.79 -11.15 16.61
CA GLU A 645 24.77 -10.15 16.91
C GLU A 645 23.73 -10.65 17.92
N ALA A 646 23.39 -11.95 17.88
CA ALA A 646 22.48 -12.56 18.84
C ALA A 646 23.10 -12.65 20.25
N LEU A 647 24.39 -12.99 20.35
CA LEU A 647 25.14 -13.03 21.61
C LEU A 647 25.18 -11.66 22.30
N GLU A 648 25.32 -10.58 21.53
CA GLU A 648 25.28 -9.20 22.06
C GLU A 648 23.98 -8.88 22.79
N LEU A 649 22.85 -9.50 22.42
CA LEU A 649 21.56 -9.26 23.06
C LEU A 649 21.52 -9.76 24.52
N PHE A 650 22.36 -10.72 24.87
CA PHE A 650 22.42 -11.33 26.21
C PHE A 650 23.39 -10.63 27.17
N LYS A 651 24.10 -9.59 26.72
CA LYS A 651 24.92 -8.74 27.61
C LYS A 651 24.07 -7.91 28.59
N LEU A 652 22.76 -7.83 28.36
CA LEU A 652 21.79 -7.15 29.21
C LEU A 652 20.70 -8.14 29.64
N PRO A 653 20.17 -8.05 30.88
CA PRO A 653 20.44 -7.01 31.88
C PRO A 653 21.81 -7.12 32.55
N ARG A 654 22.40 -5.98 32.91
CA ARG A 654 23.65 -5.89 33.69
C ARG A 654 23.39 -5.20 35.02
N THR A 655 23.90 -5.77 36.10
CA THR A 655 23.89 -5.14 37.43
C THR A 655 25.01 -4.09 37.51
N LEU A 656 24.66 -2.86 37.91
CA LEU A 656 25.62 -1.76 38.07
C LEU A 656 26.14 -1.65 39.51
N GLY A 657 25.37 -2.13 40.48
CA GLY A 657 25.66 -2.10 41.91
C GLY A 657 24.42 -1.81 42.74
N GLU A 658 24.60 -1.43 44.00
CA GLU A 658 23.52 -1.10 44.93
C GLU A 658 23.44 0.41 45.18
N TYR A 659 22.22 0.92 45.32
CA TYR A 659 21.93 2.28 45.75
C TYR A 659 20.71 2.25 46.67
N GLU A 660 20.76 2.89 47.84
CA GLU A 660 19.64 2.89 48.80
C GLU A 660 19.11 1.48 49.11
N GLU A 661 20.01 0.52 49.39
CA GLU A 661 19.66 -0.89 49.71
C GLU A 661 18.91 -1.65 48.61
N ALA A 662 18.89 -1.10 47.38
CA ALA A 662 18.29 -1.75 46.22
C ALA A 662 19.25 -1.80 45.03
N GLU A 663 19.22 -2.93 44.33
CA GLU A 663 20.03 -3.15 43.13
C GLU A 663 19.63 -2.19 42.00
N ILE A 664 20.62 -1.60 41.33
CA ILE A 664 20.47 -0.93 40.05
C ILE A 664 20.86 -1.91 38.95
N ALA A 665 19.90 -2.24 38.08
CA ALA A 665 20.15 -3.01 36.87
C ALA A 665 19.84 -2.19 35.62
N VAL A 666 20.71 -2.24 34.62
CA VAL A 666 20.44 -1.72 33.28
C VAL A 666 19.92 -2.85 32.40
N ALA A 667 18.83 -2.60 31.67
CA ALA A 667 18.19 -3.60 30.82
C ALA A 667 17.60 -2.94 29.56
N THR A 668 17.28 -3.76 28.55
CA THR A 668 16.59 -3.28 27.34
C THR A 668 15.16 -3.79 27.31
N GLY A 669 14.21 -2.88 27.13
CA GLY A 669 12.79 -3.19 27.02
C GLY A 669 12.20 -2.75 25.69
N ARG A 670 10.89 -2.94 25.52
CA ARG A 670 10.14 -2.59 24.28
C ARG A 670 10.26 -1.13 23.82
N PHE A 671 10.59 -0.23 24.75
CA PHE A 671 10.68 1.22 24.50
C PHE A 671 12.13 1.73 24.46
N GLY A 672 13.11 0.82 24.54
CA GLY A 672 14.52 1.16 24.62
C GLY A 672 15.14 0.76 25.97
N PRO A 673 16.42 1.13 26.17
CA PRO A 673 17.15 0.84 27.39
C PRO A 673 16.61 1.60 28.61
N TYR A 674 16.65 0.97 29.78
CA TYR A 674 16.19 1.54 31.04
C TYR A 674 17.01 1.03 32.23
N LEU A 675 17.01 1.80 33.32
CA LEU A 675 17.47 1.41 34.64
C LEU A 675 16.28 0.91 35.46
N LYS A 676 16.49 -0.18 36.20
CA LYS A 676 15.56 -0.71 37.19
C LYS A 676 16.18 -0.50 38.56
N HIS A 677 15.45 0.19 39.45
CA HIS A 677 15.86 0.41 40.83
C HIS A 677 14.62 0.45 41.73
N ALA A 678 14.64 -0.31 42.84
CA ALA A 678 13.55 -0.41 43.81
C ALA A 678 12.15 -0.64 43.18
N GLY A 679 12.07 -1.48 42.15
CA GLY A 679 10.83 -1.79 41.43
C GLY A 679 10.33 -0.70 40.46
N LYS A 680 11.05 0.42 40.34
CA LYS A 680 10.78 1.51 39.38
C LYS A 680 11.68 1.43 38.16
N TYR A 681 11.23 2.06 37.07
CA TYR A 681 11.87 2.05 35.75
C TYR A 681 12.23 3.46 35.32
N TYR A 682 13.46 3.67 34.87
CA TYR A 682 13.98 4.97 34.46
C TYR A 682 14.57 4.85 33.05
N SER A 683 13.97 5.50 32.07
CA SER A 683 14.44 5.42 30.68
C SER A 683 15.81 6.06 30.50
N LEU A 684 16.69 5.43 29.74
CA LEU A 684 17.97 5.98 29.32
C LEU A 684 17.78 6.97 28.16
N SER A 685 18.63 7.99 28.08
CA SER A 685 18.63 8.91 26.94
C SER A 685 19.39 8.30 25.76
N SER A 686 19.29 8.90 24.56
CA SER A 686 20.01 8.43 23.38
C SER A 686 21.53 8.58 23.48
N THR A 687 22.04 9.36 24.43
CA THR A 687 23.48 9.53 24.68
C THR A 687 24.04 8.56 25.71
N ASP A 688 23.18 7.87 26.47
CA ASP A 688 23.61 6.89 27.46
C ASP A 688 23.67 5.50 26.81
N ASP A 689 24.87 4.92 26.74
CA ASP A 689 25.05 3.56 26.24
C ASP A 689 24.80 2.54 27.38
N PRO A 690 23.78 1.68 27.29
CA PRO A 690 23.46 0.71 28.33
C PRO A 690 24.58 -0.32 28.60
N LEU A 691 25.48 -0.55 27.64
CA LEU A 691 26.59 -1.49 27.82
C LEU A 691 27.74 -0.87 28.64
N SER A 692 27.91 0.46 28.61
CA SER A 692 29.03 1.15 29.24
C SER A 692 28.64 2.14 30.36
N ILE A 693 27.35 2.39 30.58
CA ILE A 693 26.88 3.30 31.64
C ILE A 693 27.45 2.95 33.02
N SER A 694 27.89 3.97 33.76
CA SER A 694 28.42 3.83 35.12
C SER A 694 27.31 3.94 36.18
N ILE A 695 27.61 3.49 37.40
CA ILE A 695 26.67 3.58 38.53
C ILE A 695 26.37 5.03 38.90
N GLU A 696 27.36 5.93 38.82
CA GLU A 696 27.21 7.35 39.13
C GLU A 696 26.21 8.01 38.16
N ARG A 697 26.37 7.74 36.86
CA ARG A 697 25.43 8.23 35.85
C ARG A 697 24.03 7.65 36.03
N ALA A 698 23.92 6.38 36.44
CA ALA A 698 22.64 5.77 36.74
C ALA A 698 21.93 6.43 37.93
N ILE A 699 22.66 6.73 39.00
CA ILE A 699 22.16 7.46 40.17
C ILE A 699 21.70 8.87 39.80
N GLU A 700 22.45 9.58 38.95
CA GLU A 700 22.03 10.90 38.42
C GLU A 700 20.68 10.82 37.71
N ILE A 701 20.48 9.84 36.81
CA ILE A 701 19.23 9.68 36.06
C ILE A 701 18.06 9.38 37.00
N ILE A 702 18.28 8.49 37.97
CA ILE A 702 17.27 8.13 38.98
C ILE A 702 16.86 9.37 39.78
N ASN A 703 17.84 10.12 40.30
CA ASN A 703 17.59 11.30 41.11
C ASN A 703 16.98 12.45 40.31
N ALA A 704 17.46 12.71 39.09
CA ALA A 704 16.87 13.69 38.21
C ALA A 704 15.40 13.37 37.90
N LYS A 705 15.06 12.09 37.67
CA LYS A 705 13.68 11.69 37.40
C LYS A 705 12.79 11.82 38.64
N ARG A 706 13.29 11.42 39.81
CA ARG A 706 12.59 11.61 41.09
C ARG A 706 12.35 13.10 41.37
N GLN A 707 13.34 13.96 41.11
CA GLN A 707 13.21 15.41 41.25
C GLN A 707 12.19 15.99 40.25
N GLU A 708 12.17 15.51 39.00
CA GLU A 708 11.15 15.90 38.01
C GLU A 708 9.74 15.49 38.47
N GLU A 709 9.59 14.34 39.12
CA GLU A 709 8.32 13.90 39.71
C GLU A 709 7.92 14.76 40.92
N LEU A 710 8.87 15.13 41.78
CA LEU A 710 8.63 16.06 42.89
C LEU A 710 8.23 17.45 42.39
N ASN A 711 8.90 17.97 41.36
CA ASN A 711 8.60 19.27 40.76
C ASN A 711 7.23 19.31 40.07
N LYS A 712 6.61 18.15 39.77
CA LYS A 712 5.22 18.10 39.30
C LYS A 712 4.22 18.35 40.42
N ILE A 713 4.60 18.16 41.68
CA ILE A 713 3.73 18.41 42.83
C ILE A 713 3.82 19.89 43.19
N ILE A 714 2.68 20.58 43.07
CA ILE A 714 2.52 21.97 43.48
C ILE A 714 2.17 22.03 44.97
N HIS A 715 1.17 21.25 45.39
CA HIS A 715 0.75 21.11 46.80
C HIS A 715 0.29 19.68 47.10
N THR A 716 0.43 19.26 48.36
CA THR A 716 -0.14 18.01 48.87
C THR A 716 -0.89 18.28 50.18
N PHE A 717 -2.18 17.99 50.19
CA PHE A 717 -3.09 18.12 51.33
C PHE A 717 -3.72 16.74 51.62
N GLY A 718 -2.98 15.87 52.33
CA GLY A 718 -3.40 14.48 52.56
C GLY A 718 -3.56 13.70 51.24
N ASP A 719 -4.77 13.22 50.97
CA ASP A 719 -5.11 12.48 49.74
C ASP A 719 -5.29 13.38 48.50
N ILE A 720 -5.29 14.70 48.68
CA ILE A 720 -5.45 15.69 47.61
C ILE A 720 -4.09 16.22 47.17
N GLN A 721 -3.76 16.09 45.89
CA GLN A 721 -2.53 16.64 45.31
C GLN A 721 -2.86 17.62 44.18
N VAL A 722 -2.20 18.77 44.18
CA VAL A 722 -2.20 19.71 43.05
C VAL A 722 -0.96 19.41 42.21
N LEU A 723 -1.15 19.01 40.96
CA LEU A 723 -0.08 18.55 40.07
C LEU A 723 0.02 19.38 38.79
N ASN A 724 1.23 19.60 38.30
CA ASN A 724 1.48 20.22 37.01
C ASN A 724 1.52 19.17 35.88
N GLY A 725 0.56 19.22 34.95
CA GLY A 725 0.41 18.27 33.86
C GLY A 725 0.73 18.85 32.48
N ARG A 726 0.77 17.99 31.45
CA ARG A 726 1.03 18.38 30.05
C ARG A 726 0.05 19.44 29.51
N TYR A 727 -1.15 19.54 30.09
CA TYR A 727 -2.23 20.45 29.67
C TYR A 727 -2.52 21.55 30.70
N GLY A 728 -1.57 21.81 31.61
CA GLY A 728 -1.71 22.72 32.74
C GLY A 728 -1.92 22.01 34.08
N PRO A 729 -1.97 22.77 35.19
CA PRO A 729 -2.13 22.22 36.51
C PRO A 729 -3.54 21.65 36.76
N TYR A 730 -3.62 20.61 37.58
CA TYR A 730 -4.85 19.89 37.91
C TYR A 730 -4.81 19.35 39.35
N ILE A 731 -5.97 19.06 39.92
CA ILE A 731 -6.08 18.44 41.25
C ILE A 731 -6.29 16.94 41.05
N THR A 732 -5.65 16.09 41.85
CA THR A 732 -5.92 14.66 41.91
C THR A 732 -6.23 14.23 43.35
N CYS A 733 -7.25 13.41 43.53
CA CYS A 733 -7.59 12.83 44.83
C CYS A 733 -8.03 11.38 44.60
N ASN A 734 -7.43 10.42 45.32
CA ASN A 734 -7.75 8.99 45.21
C ASN A 734 -7.77 8.44 43.77
N GLY A 735 -6.89 8.96 42.91
CA GLY A 735 -6.75 8.57 41.50
C GLY A 735 -7.79 9.18 40.54
N ILE A 736 -8.57 10.16 41.01
CA ILE A 736 -9.52 10.94 40.20
C ILE A 736 -8.94 12.33 39.97
N ASN A 737 -8.89 12.76 38.70
CA ASN A 737 -8.34 14.06 38.30
C ASN A 737 -9.46 15.09 38.08
N TYR A 738 -9.28 16.30 38.61
CA TYR A 738 -10.19 17.43 38.54
C TYR A 738 -9.49 18.62 37.89
N LYS A 739 -10.21 19.34 37.03
CA LYS A 739 -9.63 20.46 36.30
C LYS A 739 -9.67 21.71 37.15
N ILE A 740 -8.57 22.46 37.23
CA ILE A 740 -8.57 23.78 37.87
C ILE A 740 -9.26 24.79 36.91
N PRO A 741 -10.25 25.57 37.37
CA PRO A 741 -10.90 26.62 36.59
C PRO A 741 -9.90 27.61 35.96
N LYS A 742 -10.23 28.12 34.76
CA LYS A 742 -9.38 29.10 34.07
C LYS A 742 -9.29 30.39 34.90
N GLY A 743 -8.07 30.87 35.14
CA GLY A 743 -7.81 32.12 35.87
C GLY A 743 -7.48 31.93 37.36
N GLN A 744 -7.58 30.72 37.92
CA GLN A 744 -7.09 30.43 39.26
C GLN A 744 -5.60 30.08 39.23
N ASP A 745 -4.85 30.63 40.19
CA ASP A 745 -3.44 30.30 40.39
C ASP A 745 -3.32 28.99 41.19
N ALA A 746 -2.77 27.96 40.54
CA ALA A 746 -2.57 26.65 41.14
C ALA A 746 -1.59 26.67 42.33
N GLN A 747 -0.67 27.64 42.39
CA GLN A 747 0.27 27.79 43.51
C GLN A 747 -0.38 28.38 44.76
N ALA A 748 -1.50 29.10 44.62
CA ALA A 748 -2.21 29.75 45.72
C ALA A 748 -3.39 28.93 46.26
N LEU A 749 -3.67 27.74 45.70
CA LEU A 749 -4.81 26.92 46.09
C LEU A 749 -4.63 26.36 47.51
N THR A 750 -5.65 26.56 48.33
CA THR A 750 -5.77 25.96 49.67
C THR A 750 -6.53 24.63 49.62
N GLU A 751 -6.40 23.82 50.67
CA GLU A 751 -7.11 22.53 50.78
C GLU A 751 -8.64 22.67 50.60
N ASP A 752 -9.24 23.69 51.21
CA ASP A 752 -10.69 23.93 51.13
C ASP A 752 -11.14 24.32 49.73
N GLN A 753 -10.37 25.18 49.04
CA GLN A 753 -10.63 25.53 47.64
C GLN A 753 -10.48 24.31 46.73
N CYS A 754 -9.51 23.42 46.99
CA CYS A 754 -9.40 22.17 46.26
C CYS A 754 -10.65 21.29 46.45
N LYS A 755 -11.17 21.17 47.69
CA LYS A 755 -12.41 20.43 47.97
C LYS A 755 -13.63 21.05 47.28
N GLU A 756 -13.77 22.37 47.26
CA GLU A 756 -14.84 23.07 46.53
C GLU A 756 -14.78 22.83 45.02
N ILE A 757 -13.59 22.91 44.41
CA ILE A 757 -13.37 22.64 42.98
C ILE A 757 -13.71 21.19 42.65
N MET A 758 -13.42 20.25 43.55
CA MET A 758 -13.76 18.84 43.40
C MET A 758 -15.27 18.60 43.51
N ASN A 759 -15.95 19.24 44.48
CA ASN A 759 -17.39 19.09 44.72
C ASN A 759 -18.26 19.77 43.65
N SER A 760 -17.77 20.85 43.05
CA SER A 760 -18.47 21.58 41.97
C SER A 760 -18.35 20.90 40.60
N GLN A 761 -17.48 19.89 40.45
CA GLN A 761 -17.32 19.14 39.22
C GLN A 761 -18.10 17.81 39.29
N PRO A 762 -18.74 17.39 38.18
CA PRO A 762 -19.41 16.10 38.15
C PRO A 762 -18.40 14.98 38.45
N ALA A 763 -18.76 14.05 39.35
CA ALA A 763 -17.89 12.97 39.81
C ALA A 763 -17.25 12.25 38.60
N ALA A 764 -15.96 12.49 38.38
CA ALA A 764 -15.27 11.91 37.24
C ALA A 764 -15.13 10.40 37.45
N LYS A 765 -15.77 9.62 36.57
CA LYS A 765 -15.71 8.16 36.62
C LYS A 765 -14.24 7.70 36.58
N LYS A 766 -13.84 6.84 37.51
CA LYS A 766 -12.58 6.08 37.45
C LYS A 766 -12.45 5.51 36.03
N LYS A 767 -11.49 6.00 35.23
CA LYS A 767 -11.23 5.40 33.92
C LYS A 767 -10.78 3.96 34.19
N PRO A 768 -11.46 2.93 33.66
CA PRO A 768 -10.96 1.58 33.80
C PRO A 768 -9.61 1.51 33.12
N PHE A 769 -8.69 0.74 33.71
CA PHE A 769 -7.41 0.41 33.10
C PHE A 769 -7.69 -0.18 31.72
N ARG A 770 -7.49 0.61 30.65
CA ARG A 770 -7.56 0.12 29.28
C ARG A 770 -6.36 -0.81 29.09
N ARG A 771 -6.54 -2.10 29.34
CA ARG A 771 -5.83 -3.12 28.56
C ARG A 771 -6.15 -2.77 27.11
N GLY A 772 -5.12 -2.43 26.34
CA GLY A 772 -5.27 -2.01 24.95
C GLY A 772 -6.21 -2.97 24.22
N SER A 773 -7.42 -2.51 23.97
CA SER A 773 -8.33 -3.17 23.05
C SER A 773 -7.70 -2.97 21.68
N LYS A 774 -7.14 -4.07 21.17
CA LYS A 774 -6.81 -4.22 19.76
C LYS A 774 -8.00 -3.70 18.94
N LYS A 775 -7.76 -2.68 18.13
CA LYS A 775 -8.49 -2.48 16.88
C LYS A 775 -7.51 -2.79 15.77
#